data_AF-A0A7C3F109-F1
#
_entry.id   AF-A0A7C3F109-F1
#
_cell.length_a   1.000
_cell.length_b   1.000
_cell.length_c   1.000
_cell.angle_alpha   90.00
_cell.angle_beta   90.00
_cell.angle_gamma   90.00
#
_symmetry.space_group_name_H-M   'P 1'
#
loop_
_entity.id
_entity.type
_entity.pdbx_description
1 polymer ?
#
loop_
_entity_poly.entity_id
_entity_poly.type
_entity_poly.pdbx_seq_one_letter_code
_entity_poly.pdbx_strand_id
1 'polypeptide(L)'
;MGAVALIALVLGCALLLGRGLPPAMAAPDVTGVADSTITTCMAVGPAGFSPGVNEVEQEVVLNFTGTPTAAKLIAYAFSVEIRANNHIYINDHWIGQPKNYTNAPKCEITDPEVQRMEWDLDPSILVNGVNRIKLANYSTDTEGWGLVRAKIQVTGPDVDGVRFEEFVAPSTYYNNWSTYKNEGTWTQIQIPPSYDGSQPVPLVVAIHGLGGTRVDPILDFSAAAKARGWLLASPELHGETNPTNRGKSVGYHVFGAPASQWDVMDAIRWIKDHYNVDASRVYLIGHSLGAMTAGLVAAKWPQEIAAVVADSGPTDLVKWEYEMRPEEEGGITPNPVDLDYLRRECGVYEPVNHYVIDKQTPLENPYCYARRSLVQYAPNFKHMPLLIVHGQSDTKVAPHHAQNFYNLLQRYNPDHVELWWHPGGHGDRYPDFANAYLDWLAQWTREEMPAQVSFRRDEPGRTYWVNVAQDSLHWTSVWSAEYDRANDTVLATIEDEEGSTVGFDLAALASNGGPATGYIVEDLDKDTGAFSVGPAVSASRLVTVTVAPGAHRYQIYPGESPLPYATVTLQQGAEGYTGAADTFIDGWYPDTNYAAHQKLRVRHDGPETIRNALVRFDLTNQLPQDAWLRGAVLSLYGDTGPNQERTLMIDMHRVMRPWKADEATWNRPQAGEAWATPGANGMPDDIAPDPEDTRFVRSSADGTVNRWYGWDVTDLVSTWLATPEANYGVVVRASPPQDEYDEREEFTFISSDGYWVKRPKLTIIYALVTPTPTPTPTPTATPTPTPSPTPTPTPPAGEVRGYTFEDLNRDGVRQEGEPGIPNVPVALKQGAAVVDTVVTNGDGLFQFADVAPGAYTLAADTPDGYRPVGSTSIGVSVIGGQVLEWDFAYYRERVLYLPMMWRR
;
A
#
# COMPACT_ATOMS: atom_id res chain seq x y z
N MET A 1 55.25 25.61 -13.76
CA MET A 1 55.24 27.06 -13.46
C MET A 1 53.87 27.33 -12.86
N GLY A 2 53.70 27.17 -11.55
CA GLY A 2 53.84 28.25 -10.55
C GLY A 2 52.41 28.75 -10.23
N ALA A 3 51.64 28.14 -9.32
CA ALA A 3 51.74 28.15 -7.85
C ALA A 3 51.48 29.53 -7.21
N VAL A 4 50.78 29.48 -6.06
CA VAL A 4 50.45 30.50 -5.02
C VAL A 4 48.94 30.80 -4.98
N ALA A 5 48.18 30.62 -3.89
CA ALA A 5 48.41 30.12 -2.52
C ALA A 5 47.07 30.15 -1.71
N LEU A 6 46.94 29.20 -0.76
CA LEU A 6 46.41 29.30 0.64
C LEU A 6 44.99 29.94 0.88
N ILE A 7 44.09 29.51 1.79
CA ILE A 7 44.10 28.62 2.96
C ILE A 7 42.65 28.49 3.54
N ALA A 8 42.39 27.38 4.25
CA ALA A 8 41.41 27.11 5.32
C ALA A 8 39.89 27.10 5.00
N LEU A 9 39.19 25.96 5.15
CA LEU A 9 38.77 25.20 6.35
C LEU A 9 37.41 25.67 6.96
N VAL A 10 36.39 24.82 6.73
CA VAL A 10 35.41 24.27 7.69
C VAL A 10 34.37 25.23 8.31
N LEU A 11 33.08 25.09 7.92
CA LEU A 11 32.01 24.33 8.61
C LEU A 11 30.61 24.82 8.14
N GLY A 12 29.69 23.88 7.86
CA GLY A 12 28.25 24.08 8.11
C GLY A 12 27.32 24.25 6.92
N CYS A 13 26.31 23.37 6.88
CA CYS A 13 25.00 23.50 6.25
C CYS A 13 24.87 23.55 4.72
N ALA A 14 24.13 22.56 4.22
CA ALA A 14 23.08 22.69 3.20
C ALA A 14 23.29 23.77 2.11
N LEU A 15 23.69 23.33 0.91
CA LEU A 15 23.34 24.01 -0.34
C LEU A 15 23.23 22.94 -1.44
N LEU A 16 22.04 22.67 -1.99
CA LEU A 16 21.25 23.54 -2.88
C LEU A 16 22.08 24.03 -4.06
N LEU A 17 21.98 23.30 -5.17
CA LEU A 17 21.92 23.84 -6.53
C LEU A 17 20.96 22.89 -7.29
N GLY A 18 19.70 23.24 -7.55
CA GLY A 18 19.26 24.53 -8.08
C GLY A 18 19.04 24.41 -9.59
N ARG A 19 18.19 23.47 -10.03
CA ARG A 19 17.28 23.87 -11.10
C ARG A 19 16.35 24.85 -10.41
N GLY A 20 16.38 26.11 -10.84
CA GLY A 20 15.43 27.09 -10.34
C GLY A 20 14.05 26.46 -10.46
N LEU A 21 13.47 26.09 -9.32
CA LEU A 21 12.03 26.06 -9.18
C LEU A 21 11.58 27.40 -9.77
N PRO A 22 10.67 27.45 -10.75
CA PRO A 22 9.88 28.66 -10.83
C PRO A 22 9.35 28.88 -9.40
N PRO A 23 9.37 30.11 -8.87
CA PRO A 23 8.63 30.37 -7.64
C PRO A 23 7.25 29.73 -7.85
N ALA A 24 6.74 29.03 -6.83
CA ALA A 24 5.32 28.68 -6.78
C ALA A 24 4.61 29.86 -7.40
N MET A 25 3.98 29.66 -8.58
CA MET A 25 3.20 30.74 -9.16
C MET A 25 2.10 30.92 -8.13
N ALA A 26 2.32 31.83 -7.18
CA ALA A 26 1.26 32.42 -6.41
C ALA A 26 0.28 32.80 -7.50
N ALA A 27 -0.84 32.06 -7.59
CA ALA A 27 -1.91 32.44 -8.46
C ALA A 27 -2.15 33.90 -8.07
N PRO A 28 -1.90 34.87 -8.97
CA PRO A 28 -1.94 36.27 -8.57
C PRO A 28 -3.28 36.51 -7.86
N ASP A 29 -3.31 37.43 -6.90
CA ASP A 29 -4.55 38.00 -6.39
C ASP A 29 -5.30 38.59 -7.60
N VAL A 30 -6.07 37.75 -8.28
CA VAL A 30 -6.93 38.16 -9.38
C VAL A 30 -8.27 38.45 -8.72
N THR A 31 -8.30 39.53 -7.96
CA THR A 31 -9.57 40.15 -7.61
C THR A 31 -10.22 40.64 -8.90
N GLY A 32 -11.52 40.46 -9.01
CA GLY A 32 -12.31 40.92 -10.13
C GLY A 32 -12.56 39.91 -11.24
N VAL A 33 -12.36 38.61 -10.99
CA VAL A 33 -12.66 37.52 -11.94
C VAL A 33 -13.33 36.35 -11.22
N ALA A 34 -14.28 35.71 -11.89
CA ALA A 34 -14.78 34.37 -11.52
C ALA A 34 -15.02 33.53 -12.77
N ASP A 35 -14.74 32.24 -12.66
CA ASP A 35 -14.92 31.28 -13.74
C ASP A 35 -16.02 30.27 -13.37
N SER A 36 -16.71 29.75 -14.38
CA SER A 36 -17.50 28.55 -14.23
C SER A 36 -16.63 27.30 -14.22
N THR A 37 -17.20 26.17 -13.81
CA THR A 37 -16.61 24.86 -14.11
C THR A 37 -16.31 24.73 -15.61
N ILE A 38 -15.28 23.95 -15.94
CA ILE A 38 -14.81 23.74 -17.30
C ILE A 38 -15.39 22.42 -17.82
N THR A 39 -16.04 22.45 -18.99
CA THR A 39 -16.63 21.26 -19.59
C THR A 39 -15.58 20.29 -20.14
N THR A 40 -15.91 19.00 -20.22
CA THR A 40 -15.10 17.97 -20.89
C THR A 40 -15.07 18.18 -22.40
N CYS A 41 -16.03 17.62 -23.12
CA CYS A 41 -16.23 17.80 -24.53
C CYS A 41 -17.73 17.79 -24.85
N MET A 42 -18.17 18.79 -25.58
CA MET A 42 -19.53 18.94 -26.06
C MET A 42 -19.50 18.78 -27.58
N ALA A 43 -20.24 17.82 -28.13
CA ALA A 43 -20.25 17.54 -29.57
C ALA A 43 -21.68 17.34 -30.09
N VAL A 44 -21.96 17.83 -31.31
CA VAL A 44 -23.24 17.71 -32.01
C VAL A 44 -23.03 17.39 -33.49
N GLY A 45 -23.91 16.59 -34.09
CA GLY A 45 -23.81 16.19 -35.50
C GLY A 45 -24.35 14.79 -35.80
N PRO A 46 -24.30 14.35 -37.07
CA PRO A 46 -24.88 13.07 -37.50
C PRO A 46 -24.08 11.83 -37.05
N ALA A 47 -24.68 10.65 -37.23
CA ALA A 47 -24.18 9.36 -36.74
C ALA A 47 -22.74 9.06 -37.18
N GLY A 48 -21.80 9.23 -36.24
CA GLY A 48 -20.35 9.19 -36.42
C GLY A 48 -19.66 10.06 -35.36
N PHE A 49 -20.28 11.19 -35.01
CA PHE A 49 -20.04 11.92 -33.77
C PHE A 49 -20.99 11.38 -32.70
N SER A 50 -20.57 10.42 -31.87
CA SER A 50 -21.44 9.93 -30.77
C SER A 50 -21.45 10.91 -29.58
N PRO A 51 -22.63 11.29 -29.04
CA PRO A 51 -23.96 10.90 -29.47
C PRO A 51 -24.39 11.69 -30.71
N GLY A 52 -25.04 11.01 -31.68
CA GLY A 52 -25.50 11.61 -32.94
C GLY A 52 -26.73 12.50 -32.71
N VAL A 53 -26.56 13.55 -31.92
CA VAL A 53 -27.59 14.48 -31.47
C VAL A 53 -27.38 15.83 -32.13
N ASN A 54 -28.48 16.46 -32.53
CA ASN A 54 -28.45 17.81 -33.10
C ASN A 54 -28.28 18.87 -32.01
N GLU A 55 -28.50 18.53 -30.75
CA GLU A 55 -28.34 19.44 -29.62
C GLU A 55 -27.67 18.70 -28.45
N VAL A 56 -26.75 19.37 -27.77
CA VAL A 56 -26.16 18.91 -26.52
C VAL A 56 -26.13 20.06 -25.54
N GLU A 57 -26.44 19.80 -24.28
CA GLU A 57 -26.44 20.77 -23.20
C GLU A 57 -25.60 20.24 -22.04
N GLN A 58 -24.81 21.13 -21.44
CA GLN A 58 -23.99 20.83 -20.27
C GLN A 58 -24.18 21.94 -19.22
N GLU A 59 -24.39 21.52 -17.98
CA GLU A 59 -24.43 22.44 -16.84
C GLU A 59 -23.01 22.81 -16.39
N VAL A 60 -22.81 24.10 -16.11
CA VAL A 60 -21.59 24.65 -15.52
C VAL A 60 -21.95 25.54 -14.33
N VAL A 61 -21.16 25.47 -13.26
CA VAL A 61 -21.43 26.24 -12.03
C VAL A 61 -20.51 27.44 -11.95
N LEU A 62 -21.10 28.62 -11.79
CA LEU A 62 -20.43 29.90 -11.68
C LEU A 62 -20.79 30.55 -10.34
N ASN A 63 -19.81 30.69 -9.43
CA ASN A 63 -20.06 31.15 -8.05
C ASN A 63 -19.24 32.39 -7.69
N PHE A 64 -19.87 33.55 -7.58
CA PHE A 64 -19.21 34.83 -7.26
C PHE A 64 -20.02 35.72 -6.32
N THR A 65 -19.39 36.76 -5.81
CA THR A 65 -20.04 37.93 -5.19
C THR A 65 -19.68 39.19 -6.00
N GLY A 66 -20.34 40.31 -5.72
CA GLY A 66 -20.16 41.54 -6.50
C GLY A 66 -21.00 41.60 -7.77
N THR A 67 -20.73 42.61 -8.61
CA THR A 67 -21.48 42.86 -9.85
C THR A 67 -20.57 42.68 -11.07
N PRO A 68 -20.82 41.66 -11.91
CA PRO A 68 -20.15 41.50 -13.19
C PRO A 68 -20.38 42.71 -14.10
N THR A 69 -19.30 43.24 -14.65
CA THR A 69 -19.33 44.30 -15.67
C THR A 69 -19.10 43.78 -17.08
N ALA A 70 -18.52 42.59 -17.21
CA ALA A 70 -18.34 41.89 -18.48
C ALA A 70 -18.37 40.37 -18.25
N ALA A 71 -18.78 39.63 -19.26
CA ALA A 71 -18.82 38.18 -19.26
C ALA A 71 -18.40 37.63 -20.62
N LYS A 72 -17.82 36.43 -20.65
CA LYS A 72 -17.40 35.74 -21.86
C LYS A 72 -17.59 34.24 -21.76
N LEU A 73 -17.95 33.60 -22.86
CA LEU A 73 -17.72 32.17 -23.07
C LEU A 73 -16.33 31.99 -23.68
N ILE A 74 -15.50 31.14 -23.07
CA ILE A 74 -14.16 30.76 -23.55
C ILE A 74 -14.21 29.26 -23.83
N ALA A 75 -13.84 28.84 -25.05
CA ALA A 75 -13.79 27.42 -25.39
C ALA A 75 -12.82 27.15 -26.55
N TYR A 76 -12.58 25.88 -26.84
CA TYR A 76 -11.84 25.42 -28.01
C TYR A 76 -12.79 24.70 -28.96
N ALA A 77 -12.89 25.15 -30.21
CA ALA A 77 -13.82 24.54 -31.18
C ALA A 77 -13.10 23.55 -32.09
N PHE A 78 -13.77 22.46 -32.48
CA PHE A 78 -13.29 21.45 -33.43
C PHE A 78 -14.33 21.15 -34.51
N SER A 79 -13.85 20.62 -35.64
CA SER A 79 -14.66 20.19 -36.80
C SER A 79 -15.73 21.23 -37.20
N VAL A 80 -15.33 22.51 -37.25
CA VAL A 80 -16.23 23.63 -37.54
C VAL A 80 -16.15 23.97 -39.02
N GLU A 81 -17.23 23.78 -39.77
CA GLU A 81 -17.38 24.41 -41.10
C GLU A 81 -18.10 25.77 -41.00
N ILE A 82 -17.53 26.86 -41.55
CA ILE A 82 -18.09 28.23 -41.50
C ILE A 82 -19.50 28.33 -42.12
N ARG A 83 -19.91 27.33 -42.91
CA ARG A 83 -21.22 27.31 -43.60
C ARG A 83 -22.32 26.60 -42.79
N ALA A 84 -21.98 25.91 -41.70
CA ALA A 84 -22.93 25.13 -40.92
C ALA A 84 -23.73 26.02 -39.95
N ASN A 85 -25.04 25.76 -39.84
CA ASN A 85 -25.99 26.47 -38.96
C ASN A 85 -25.79 26.09 -37.48
N ASN A 86 -24.59 26.35 -36.98
CA ASN A 86 -24.04 25.89 -35.70
C ASN A 86 -24.24 26.96 -34.63
N HIS A 87 -25.09 26.70 -33.65
CA HIS A 87 -25.52 27.70 -32.67
C HIS A 87 -25.01 27.40 -31.27
N ILE A 88 -24.68 28.45 -30.54
CA ILE A 88 -24.34 28.39 -29.12
C ILE A 88 -25.39 29.18 -28.34
N TYR A 89 -25.88 28.57 -27.26
CA TYR A 89 -26.81 29.18 -26.32
C TYR A 89 -26.24 29.14 -24.91
N ILE A 90 -26.51 30.19 -24.13
CA ILE A 90 -26.26 30.25 -22.69
C ILE A 90 -27.59 30.55 -22.00
N ASN A 91 -28.04 29.65 -21.11
CA ASN A 91 -29.34 29.74 -20.45
C ASN A 91 -30.49 30.03 -21.45
N ASP A 92 -30.50 29.29 -22.57
CA ASP A 92 -31.42 29.45 -23.70
C ASP A 92 -31.33 30.78 -24.50
N HIS A 93 -30.46 31.71 -24.12
CA HIS A 93 -30.15 32.89 -24.93
C HIS A 93 -29.15 32.54 -26.02
N TRP A 94 -29.46 32.85 -27.28
CA TRP A 94 -28.52 32.68 -28.39
C TRP A 94 -27.37 33.70 -28.27
N ILE A 95 -26.13 33.22 -28.26
CA ILE A 95 -24.94 34.06 -28.08
C ILE A 95 -24.08 34.17 -29.35
N GLY A 96 -24.32 33.29 -30.33
CA GLY A 96 -23.61 33.33 -31.60
C GLY A 96 -23.36 31.96 -32.21
N GLN A 97 -22.43 31.96 -33.16
CA GLN A 97 -21.93 30.80 -33.88
C GLN A 97 -20.39 30.76 -33.78
N PRO A 98 -19.74 29.62 -34.08
CA PRO A 98 -18.29 29.55 -34.23
C PRO A 98 -17.75 30.53 -35.27
N LYS A 99 -16.64 31.22 -34.95
CA LYS A 99 -16.12 32.33 -35.77
C LYS A 99 -15.12 31.89 -36.87
N ASN A 100 -14.49 30.71 -36.75
CA ASN A 100 -13.44 30.23 -37.66
C ASN A 100 -13.65 28.76 -38.07
N TYR A 101 -13.16 28.40 -39.26
CA TYR A 101 -13.05 27.01 -39.73
C TYR A 101 -11.91 26.29 -38.99
N THR A 102 -12.18 25.10 -38.46
CA THR A 102 -11.15 24.21 -37.88
C THR A 102 -11.46 22.77 -38.28
N ASN A 103 -10.53 22.05 -38.90
CA ASN A 103 -10.72 20.64 -39.25
C ASN A 103 -10.01 19.71 -38.25
N ALA A 104 -10.13 20.06 -36.97
CA ALA A 104 -9.52 19.31 -35.90
C ALA A 104 -10.31 18.03 -35.55
N PRO A 105 -9.64 16.98 -35.08
CA PRO A 105 -10.28 15.80 -34.54
C PRO A 105 -11.21 16.13 -33.36
N LYS A 106 -12.27 15.34 -33.25
CA LYS A 106 -13.27 15.47 -32.20
C LYS A 106 -12.62 15.41 -30.81
N CYS A 107 -12.89 16.42 -29.97
CA CYS A 107 -12.46 16.48 -28.57
C CYS A 107 -10.94 16.49 -28.32
N GLU A 108 -10.09 16.68 -29.34
CA GLU A 108 -8.63 16.65 -29.18
C GLU A 108 -8.03 18.05 -29.23
N ILE A 109 -7.63 18.59 -28.09
CA ILE A 109 -7.08 19.95 -27.98
C ILE A 109 -5.58 20.08 -28.32
N THR A 110 -4.89 18.95 -28.47
CA THR A 110 -3.45 18.92 -28.83
C THR A 110 -3.22 19.15 -30.31
N ASP A 111 -4.28 19.14 -31.12
CA ASP A 111 -4.18 19.46 -32.54
C ASP A 111 -3.95 20.97 -32.71
N PRO A 112 -2.88 21.39 -33.43
CA PRO A 112 -2.57 22.80 -33.64
C PRO A 112 -3.66 23.57 -34.42
N GLU A 113 -4.60 22.88 -35.07
CA GLU A 113 -5.75 23.50 -35.72
C GLU A 113 -6.88 23.89 -34.74
N VAL A 114 -6.88 23.36 -33.51
CA VAL A 114 -7.86 23.74 -32.49
C VAL A 114 -7.55 25.14 -31.95
N GLN A 115 -8.42 26.09 -32.25
CA GLN A 115 -8.27 27.48 -31.82
C GLN A 115 -9.11 27.79 -30.57
N ARG A 116 -8.49 28.52 -29.64
CA ARG A 116 -9.20 29.15 -28.52
C ARG A 116 -10.11 30.27 -29.07
N MET A 117 -11.39 30.20 -28.74
CA MET A 117 -12.42 31.15 -29.15
C MET A 117 -13.06 31.83 -27.94
N GLU A 118 -13.53 33.06 -28.16
CA GLU A 118 -14.24 33.86 -27.18
C GLU A 118 -15.53 34.46 -27.76
N TRP A 119 -16.60 34.41 -26.97
CA TRP A 119 -17.87 35.08 -27.24
C TRP A 119 -18.20 35.99 -26.07
N ASP A 120 -18.37 37.29 -26.33
CA ASP A 120 -18.83 38.23 -25.32
C ASP A 120 -20.28 37.92 -24.95
N LEU A 121 -20.57 37.96 -23.65
CA LEU A 121 -21.88 37.67 -23.08
C LEU A 121 -22.40 38.92 -22.38
N ASP A 122 -23.71 39.15 -22.46
CA ASP A 122 -24.38 40.08 -21.55
C ASP A 122 -24.45 39.43 -20.16
N PRO A 123 -23.83 40.00 -19.10
CA PRO A 123 -23.83 39.39 -17.78
C PRO A 123 -25.24 39.17 -17.19
N SER A 124 -26.27 39.88 -17.68
CA SER A 124 -27.64 39.74 -17.19
C SER A 124 -28.31 38.41 -17.55
N ILE A 125 -27.77 37.67 -18.54
CA ILE A 125 -28.27 36.34 -18.91
C ILE A 125 -27.72 35.23 -17.99
N LEU A 126 -26.74 35.56 -17.13
CA LEU A 126 -26.06 34.60 -16.26
C LEU A 126 -26.73 34.53 -14.89
N VAL A 127 -26.67 33.34 -14.30
CA VAL A 127 -27.11 33.08 -12.93
C VAL A 127 -25.89 32.85 -12.07
N ASN A 128 -25.86 33.42 -10.86
CA ASN A 128 -24.89 33.04 -9.85
C ASN A 128 -25.32 31.67 -9.28
N GLY A 129 -24.64 30.62 -9.71
CA GLY A 129 -25.02 29.22 -9.54
C GLY A 129 -24.91 28.46 -10.86
N VAL A 130 -25.87 27.56 -11.12
CA VAL A 130 -25.89 26.71 -12.33
C VAL A 130 -26.27 27.53 -13.57
N ASN A 131 -25.46 27.41 -14.62
CA ASN A 131 -25.71 27.93 -15.96
C ASN A 131 -25.64 26.77 -16.96
N ARG A 132 -26.27 26.93 -18.12
CA ARG A 132 -26.31 25.92 -19.17
C ARG A 132 -25.63 26.42 -20.43
N ILE A 133 -24.66 25.65 -20.92
CA ILE A 133 -24.08 25.82 -22.26
C ILE A 133 -24.77 24.81 -23.16
N LYS A 134 -25.40 25.27 -24.23
CA LYS A 134 -26.05 24.41 -25.23
C LYS A 134 -25.48 24.65 -26.61
N LEU A 135 -25.09 23.58 -27.28
CA LEU A 135 -24.70 23.60 -28.69
C LEU A 135 -25.83 23.00 -29.52
N ALA A 136 -26.08 23.59 -30.68
CA ALA A 136 -27.01 23.04 -31.66
C ALA A 136 -26.35 23.00 -33.05
N ASN A 137 -26.64 21.94 -33.78
CA ASN A 137 -26.33 21.79 -35.20
C ASN A 137 -27.65 21.71 -35.97
N TYR A 138 -28.02 22.81 -36.63
CA TYR A 138 -29.19 22.87 -37.50
C TYR A 138 -28.82 22.76 -38.98
N SER A 139 -27.62 22.30 -39.30
CA SER A 139 -27.19 22.08 -40.68
C SER A 139 -27.84 20.81 -41.26
N THR A 140 -28.00 20.80 -42.59
CA THR A 140 -28.36 19.59 -43.35
C THR A 140 -27.13 18.76 -43.74
N ASP A 141 -25.93 19.25 -43.42
CA ASP A 141 -24.66 18.64 -43.81
C ASP A 141 -24.28 17.47 -42.88
N THR A 142 -23.40 16.59 -43.38
CA THR A 142 -22.99 15.36 -42.67
C THR A 142 -21.87 15.56 -41.64
N GLU A 143 -21.47 16.80 -41.36
CA GLU A 143 -20.33 17.10 -40.47
C GLU A 143 -20.80 17.53 -39.07
N GLY A 144 -20.19 16.91 -38.05
CA GLY A 144 -20.40 17.27 -36.64
C GLY A 144 -19.37 18.29 -36.17
N TRP A 145 -19.72 19.07 -35.16
CA TRP A 145 -18.85 20.08 -34.55
C TRP A 145 -18.99 20.06 -33.03
N GLY A 146 -18.13 20.80 -32.33
CA GLY A 146 -18.30 20.95 -30.90
C GLY A 146 -17.30 21.88 -30.22
N LEU A 147 -17.43 21.96 -28.89
CA LEU A 147 -16.57 22.72 -28.00
C LEU A 147 -15.90 21.79 -26.98
N VAL A 148 -14.63 22.03 -26.67
CA VAL A 148 -13.89 21.39 -25.58
C VAL A 148 -13.46 22.46 -24.60
N ARG A 149 -13.41 22.12 -23.31
CA ARG A 149 -12.98 23.02 -22.23
C ARG A 149 -13.72 24.35 -22.24
N ALA A 150 -15.04 24.30 -22.44
CA ALA A 150 -15.86 25.49 -22.42
C ALA A 150 -16.03 25.98 -20.97
N LYS A 151 -15.82 27.27 -20.74
CA LYS A 151 -16.09 27.94 -19.46
C LYS A 151 -16.65 29.33 -19.66
N ILE A 152 -17.50 29.75 -18.74
CA ILE A 152 -17.99 31.13 -18.64
C ILE A 152 -17.07 31.87 -17.68
N GLN A 153 -16.56 33.01 -18.08
CA GLN A 153 -15.79 33.92 -17.23
C GLN A 153 -16.58 35.21 -17.03
N VAL A 154 -16.66 35.68 -15.79
CA VAL A 154 -17.18 37.01 -15.45
C VAL A 154 -16.10 37.86 -14.83
N THR A 155 -16.15 39.16 -15.11
CA THR A 155 -15.18 40.13 -14.60
C THR A 155 -15.85 41.42 -14.12
N GLY A 156 -15.26 42.06 -13.12
CA GLY A 156 -15.72 43.33 -12.59
C GLY A 156 -14.90 43.76 -11.38
N PRO A 157 -14.84 45.06 -11.05
CA PRO A 157 -13.94 45.57 -10.00
C PRO A 157 -14.18 44.95 -8.62
N ASP A 158 -15.43 44.58 -8.32
CA ASP A 158 -15.83 43.99 -7.03
C ASP A 158 -16.21 42.51 -7.17
N VAL A 159 -15.91 41.87 -8.32
CA VAL A 159 -16.21 40.44 -8.52
C VAL A 159 -15.22 39.61 -7.70
N ASP A 160 -15.75 38.80 -6.79
CA ASP A 160 -14.96 37.88 -6.00
C ASP A 160 -15.57 36.48 -6.05
N GLY A 161 -14.89 35.55 -6.71
CA GLY A 161 -15.47 34.25 -7.01
C GLY A 161 -14.45 33.14 -7.23
N VAL A 162 -14.99 31.95 -7.42
CA VAL A 162 -14.18 30.74 -7.64
C VAL A 162 -13.48 30.82 -8.99
N ARG A 163 -12.25 30.33 -9.03
CA ARG A 163 -11.52 30.09 -10.29
C ARG A 163 -11.44 28.58 -10.53
N PHE A 164 -11.56 28.18 -11.79
CA PHE A 164 -11.36 26.80 -12.21
C PHE A 164 -10.20 26.71 -13.20
N GLU A 165 -9.30 25.79 -12.92
CA GLU A 165 -8.18 25.46 -13.78
C GLU A 165 -8.20 23.96 -14.12
N GLU A 166 -7.49 23.60 -15.18
CA GLU A 166 -7.28 22.22 -15.54
C GLU A 166 -5.83 21.98 -15.94
N PHE A 167 -5.35 20.82 -15.55
CA PHE A 167 -4.00 20.36 -15.85
C PHE A 167 -4.03 18.88 -16.19
N VAL A 168 -2.91 18.40 -16.74
CA VAL A 168 -2.65 16.99 -16.95
C VAL A 168 -1.49 16.61 -16.05
N ALA A 169 -1.72 15.71 -15.10
CA ALA A 169 -0.65 15.15 -14.27
C ALA A 169 0.02 14.02 -15.05
N PRO A 170 1.31 14.10 -15.40
CA PRO A 170 2.00 13.01 -16.08
C PRO A 170 1.90 11.73 -15.24
N SER A 171 1.42 10.64 -15.84
CA SER A 171 1.27 9.38 -15.12
C SER A 171 2.63 8.82 -14.75
N THR A 172 2.81 8.51 -13.47
CA THR A 172 3.97 7.80 -12.93
C THR A 172 3.74 6.29 -12.83
N TYR A 173 2.52 5.83 -13.14
CA TYR A 173 2.19 4.42 -13.21
C TYR A 173 3.06 3.71 -14.25
N TYR A 174 3.85 2.73 -13.79
CA TYR A 174 4.66 1.90 -14.65
C TYR A 174 3.99 0.54 -14.83
N ASN A 175 3.50 0.31 -16.03
CA ASN A 175 3.19 -1.02 -16.55
C ASN A 175 4.03 -1.23 -17.83
N ASN A 176 3.96 -2.44 -18.40
CA ASN A 176 4.65 -2.74 -19.65
C ASN A 176 4.09 -1.99 -20.88
N TRP A 177 3.21 -1.00 -20.69
CA TRP A 177 2.51 -0.27 -21.74
C TRP A 177 3.07 1.15 -21.86
N SER A 178 3.85 1.39 -22.91
CA SER A 178 4.57 2.65 -23.12
C SER A 178 3.68 3.89 -23.32
N THR A 179 2.39 3.71 -23.60
CA THR A 179 1.41 4.77 -23.84
C THR A 179 1.02 5.48 -22.53
N TYR A 180 0.74 4.73 -21.46
CA TYR A 180 0.28 5.29 -20.17
C TYR A 180 1.26 6.29 -19.55
N LYS A 181 2.57 5.98 -19.60
CA LYS A 181 3.64 6.75 -18.95
C LYS A 181 3.73 8.23 -19.39
N ASN A 182 3.09 8.62 -20.50
CA ASN A 182 3.09 9.99 -20.99
C ASN A 182 1.69 10.57 -21.26
N GLU A 183 0.63 9.83 -20.92
CA GLU A 183 -0.77 10.11 -21.31
C GLU A 183 -1.63 10.64 -20.16
N GLY A 184 -1.01 11.26 -19.15
CA GLY A 184 -1.64 11.74 -17.92
C GLY A 184 -3.11 12.19 -18.01
N THR A 185 -3.90 11.97 -16.97
CA THR A 185 -5.32 12.33 -17.02
C THR A 185 -5.57 13.81 -16.76
N TRP A 186 -6.67 14.30 -17.36
CA TRP A 186 -7.16 15.65 -17.11
C TRP A 186 -7.69 15.75 -15.69
N THR A 187 -7.19 16.72 -14.93
CA THR A 187 -7.70 17.06 -13.59
C THR A 187 -8.22 18.48 -13.59
N GLN A 188 -9.39 18.68 -13.00
CA GLN A 188 -9.98 19.99 -12.75
C GLN A 188 -9.76 20.37 -11.30
N ILE A 189 -9.34 21.60 -11.06
CA ILE A 189 -9.16 22.16 -9.71
C ILE A 189 -9.96 23.45 -9.56
N GLN A 190 -10.70 23.52 -8.46
CA GLN A 190 -11.32 24.70 -7.91
C GLN A 190 -10.36 25.42 -6.96
N ILE A 191 -10.16 26.71 -7.20
CA ILE A 191 -9.40 27.61 -6.36
C ILE A 191 -10.38 28.59 -5.72
N PRO A 192 -10.55 28.57 -4.38
CA PRO A 192 -11.47 29.47 -3.70
C PRO A 192 -10.92 30.91 -3.74
N PRO A 193 -11.81 31.93 -3.70
CA PRO A 193 -11.39 33.33 -3.74
C PRO A 193 -10.47 33.73 -2.57
N SER A 194 -10.60 33.06 -1.43
CA SER A 194 -9.77 33.29 -0.25
C SER A 194 -8.33 32.75 -0.38
N TYR A 195 -7.99 32.06 -1.45
CA TYR A 195 -6.68 31.45 -1.65
C TYR A 195 -5.72 32.37 -2.41
N ASP A 196 -4.66 32.81 -1.72
CA ASP A 196 -3.57 33.65 -2.24
C ASP A 196 -2.20 32.91 -2.25
N GLY A 197 -2.18 31.64 -1.83
CA GLY A 197 -0.98 30.83 -1.69
C GLY A 197 -0.10 31.14 -0.48
N SER A 198 -0.46 32.14 0.35
CA SER A 198 0.36 32.56 1.49
C SER A 198 0.26 31.61 2.69
N GLN A 199 -0.88 30.92 2.85
CA GLN A 199 -1.13 29.94 3.91
C GLN A 199 -1.50 28.58 3.33
N PRO A 200 -1.09 27.47 3.97
CA PRO A 200 -1.52 26.15 3.56
C PRO A 200 -3.01 25.96 3.81
N VAL A 201 -3.73 25.43 2.81
CA VAL A 201 -5.17 25.11 2.92
C VAL A 201 -5.42 23.62 2.64
N PRO A 202 -6.52 23.04 3.16
CA PRO A 202 -6.88 21.67 2.82
C PRO A 202 -7.13 21.47 1.33
N LEU A 203 -6.86 20.25 0.90
CA LEU A 203 -7.20 19.74 -0.41
C LEU A 203 -8.22 18.61 -0.25
N VAL A 204 -9.37 18.72 -0.91
CA VAL A 204 -10.28 17.59 -1.11
C VAL A 204 -10.18 17.14 -2.56
N VAL A 205 -9.93 15.84 -2.77
CA VAL A 205 -9.97 15.21 -4.10
C VAL A 205 -11.21 14.33 -4.16
N ALA A 206 -12.16 14.72 -5.01
CA ALA A 206 -13.43 14.04 -5.17
C ALA A 206 -13.41 13.22 -6.47
N ILE A 207 -13.73 11.94 -6.37
CA ILE A 207 -13.54 10.95 -7.44
C ILE A 207 -14.91 10.52 -7.97
N HIS A 208 -15.09 10.63 -9.29
CA HIS A 208 -16.37 10.34 -9.94
C HIS A 208 -16.67 8.84 -10.00
N GLY A 209 -17.96 8.50 -10.04
CA GLY A 209 -18.43 7.14 -10.24
C GLY A 209 -18.39 6.70 -11.71
N LEU A 210 -18.85 5.47 -11.94
CA LEU A 210 -18.96 4.89 -13.28
C LEU A 210 -19.81 5.77 -14.21
N GLY A 211 -19.30 6.05 -15.42
CA GLY A 211 -20.01 6.85 -16.43
C GLY A 211 -20.00 8.36 -16.16
N GLY A 212 -19.52 8.79 -15.00
CA GLY A 212 -19.27 10.19 -14.69
C GLY A 212 -17.97 10.70 -15.28
N THR A 213 -17.69 11.97 -15.03
CA THR A 213 -16.45 12.66 -15.41
C THR A 213 -15.94 13.49 -14.25
N ARG A 214 -14.76 14.08 -14.38
CA ARG A 214 -14.18 14.96 -13.37
C ARG A 214 -15.08 16.13 -12.99
N VAL A 215 -16.03 16.52 -13.85
CA VAL A 215 -16.93 17.65 -13.61
C VAL A 215 -17.98 17.34 -12.54
N ASP A 216 -18.47 16.09 -12.46
CA ASP A 216 -19.62 15.76 -11.60
C ASP A 216 -19.30 15.97 -10.11
N PRO A 217 -18.17 15.48 -9.57
CA PRO A 217 -17.81 15.73 -8.17
C PRO A 217 -17.54 17.22 -7.89
N ILE A 218 -17.06 17.97 -8.89
CA ILE A 218 -16.87 19.42 -8.74
C ILE A 218 -18.22 20.10 -8.55
N LEU A 219 -19.24 19.73 -9.33
CA LEU A 219 -20.60 20.25 -9.18
C LEU A 219 -21.18 19.92 -7.79
N ASP A 220 -20.95 18.70 -7.30
CA ASP A 220 -21.42 18.23 -6.00
C ASP A 220 -20.81 19.03 -4.83
N PHE A 221 -19.50 19.28 -4.85
CA PHE A 221 -18.77 19.81 -3.67
C PHE A 221 -18.32 21.27 -3.77
N SER A 222 -18.43 21.92 -4.94
CA SER A 222 -17.88 23.27 -5.19
C SER A 222 -18.32 24.30 -4.15
N ALA A 223 -19.63 24.39 -3.88
CA ALA A 223 -20.18 25.38 -2.96
C ALA A 223 -19.68 25.16 -1.52
N ALA A 224 -19.66 23.91 -1.06
CA ALA A 224 -19.23 23.54 0.28
C ALA A 224 -17.72 23.74 0.48
N ALA A 225 -16.90 23.40 -0.52
CA ALA A 225 -15.45 23.65 -0.49
C ALA A 225 -15.12 25.15 -0.53
N LYS A 226 -15.83 25.94 -1.36
CA LYS A 226 -15.69 27.39 -1.43
C LYS A 226 -15.96 28.03 -0.07
N ALA A 227 -17.05 27.63 0.60
CA ALA A 227 -17.43 28.18 1.90
C ALA A 227 -16.37 27.97 2.99
N ARG A 228 -15.53 26.93 2.84
CA ARG A 228 -14.45 26.59 3.77
C ARG A 228 -13.08 27.15 3.35
N GLY A 229 -13.00 27.75 2.16
CA GLY A 229 -11.72 28.21 1.60
C GLY A 229 -10.78 27.07 1.21
N TRP A 230 -11.32 25.90 0.86
CA TRP A 230 -10.55 24.70 0.51
C TRP A 230 -10.31 24.59 -0.99
N LEU A 231 -9.18 23.99 -1.36
CA LEU A 231 -8.96 23.52 -2.73
C LEU A 231 -9.79 22.25 -2.94
N LEU A 232 -10.47 22.17 -4.09
CA LEU A 232 -11.23 20.99 -4.50
C LEU A 232 -10.72 20.55 -5.87
N ALA A 233 -10.33 19.30 -6.00
CA ALA A 233 -9.88 18.73 -7.27
C ALA A 233 -10.66 17.46 -7.62
N SER A 234 -10.69 17.15 -8.91
CA SER A 234 -11.31 15.95 -9.44
C SER A 234 -10.56 15.52 -10.70
N PRO A 235 -9.95 14.32 -10.73
CA PRO A 235 -9.29 13.78 -11.91
C PRO A 235 -10.23 12.96 -12.79
N GLU A 236 -9.97 12.93 -14.10
CA GLU A 236 -10.37 11.79 -14.95
C GLU A 236 -9.51 10.58 -14.59
N LEU A 237 -10.00 9.38 -14.89
CA LEU A 237 -9.35 8.14 -14.50
C LEU A 237 -9.08 7.22 -15.69
N HIS A 238 -7.96 6.52 -15.66
CA HIS A 238 -7.63 5.44 -16.58
C HIS A 238 -8.16 4.08 -16.10
N GLY A 239 -8.56 3.24 -17.06
CA GLY A 239 -8.77 1.80 -16.83
C GLY A 239 -7.58 1.00 -17.36
N GLU A 240 -7.55 -0.32 -17.11
CA GLU A 240 -6.52 -1.21 -17.69
C GLU A 240 -6.79 -1.51 -19.18
N THR A 241 -8.02 -1.24 -19.65
CA THR A 241 -8.50 -1.59 -21.00
C THR A 241 -8.65 -0.37 -21.93
N ASN A 242 -7.63 0.47 -22.19
CA ASN A 242 -7.71 1.41 -23.35
C ASN A 242 -6.39 2.06 -23.81
N PRO A 243 -5.69 1.52 -24.83
CA PRO A 243 -4.61 2.28 -25.48
C PRO A 243 -4.86 2.80 -26.91
N THR A 244 -5.93 2.43 -27.65
CA THR A 244 -6.06 2.85 -29.07
C THR A 244 -7.48 2.94 -29.68
N ASN A 245 -8.38 3.80 -29.21
CA ASN A 245 -9.54 4.17 -30.05
C ASN A 245 -9.83 5.68 -30.08
N ARG A 246 -9.32 6.33 -31.14
CA ARG A 246 -9.61 7.70 -31.58
C ARG A 246 -11.12 8.02 -31.43
N GLY A 247 -11.48 8.77 -30.40
CA GLY A 247 -12.81 9.36 -30.24
C GLY A 247 -13.71 8.85 -29.10
N LYS A 248 -13.20 8.08 -28.13
CA LYS A 248 -13.89 7.88 -26.83
C LYS A 248 -12.92 8.07 -25.68
N SER A 249 -13.29 9.01 -24.81
CA SER A 249 -12.61 9.52 -23.63
C SER A 249 -12.09 8.45 -22.67
N VAL A 250 -11.01 8.81 -21.98
CA VAL A 250 -10.39 8.21 -20.79
C VAL A 250 -11.38 7.45 -19.88
N GLY A 251 -10.91 6.31 -19.34
CA GLY A 251 -11.56 5.32 -18.46
C GLY A 251 -13.03 5.49 -18.03
N TYR A 252 -13.94 4.93 -18.83
CA TYR A 252 -15.35 4.80 -18.46
C TYR A 252 -15.65 3.69 -17.45
N HIS A 253 -14.82 2.64 -17.37
CA HIS A 253 -15.08 1.41 -16.61
C HIS A 253 -13.85 0.99 -15.78
N VAL A 254 -13.42 1.82 -14.84
CA VAL A 254 -12.09 1.73 -14.20
C VAL A 254 -12.02 0.91 -12.92
N PHE A 255 -12.88 -0.10 -12.73
CA PHE A 255 -13.12 -0.93 -11.52
C PHE A 255 -12.00 -0.98 -10.46
N GLY A 256 -11.71 0.14 -9.77
CA GLY A 256 -10.53 0.30 -8.91
C GLY A 256 -9.18 -0.06 -9.57
N ALA A 257 -9.02 0.09 -10.88
CA ALA A 257 -7.80 -0.25 -11.62
C ALA A 257 -6.56 0.43 -11.03
N PRO A 258 -5.40 -0.25 -10.96
CA PRO A 258 -4.14 0.39 -10.57
C PRO A 258 -3.86 1.70 -11.33
N ALA A 259 -4.12 1.77 -12.63
CA ALA A 259 -3.96 3.01 -13.39
C ALA A 259 -4.77 4.18 -12.81
N SER A 260 -6.05 3.99 -12.46
CA SER A 260 -6.89 5.03 -11.86
C SER A 260 -6.42 5.43 -10.46
N GLN A 261 -5.92 4.48 -9.67
CA GLN A 261 -5.34 4.75 -8.36
C GLN A 261 -4.14 5.71 -8.47
N TRP A 262 -3.26 5.47 -9.46
CA TRP A 262 -2.10 6.31 -9.71
C TRP A 262 -2.47 7.68 -10.29
N ASP A 263 -3.50 7.78 -11.15
CA ASP A 263 -3.98 9.07 -11.64
C ASP A 263 -4.41 10.01 -10.50
N VAL A 264 -5.09 9.46 -9.48
CA VAL A 264 -5.46 10.22 -8.27
C VAL A 264 -4.21 10.68 -7.52
N MET A 265 -3.23 9.79 -7.30
CA MET A 265 -2.00 10.14 -6.58
C MET A 265 -1.11 11.12 -7.34
N ASP A 266 -1.04 11.01 -8.66
CA ASP A 266 -0.27 11.92 -9.50
C ASP A 266 -0.93 13.29 -9.55
N ALA A 267 -2.26 13.36 -9.58
CA ALA A 267 -2.98 14.62 -9.40
C ALA A 267 -2.69 15.26 -8.03
N ILE A 268 -2.74 14.48 -6.93
CA ILE A 268 -2.42 14.99 -5.59
C ILE A 268 -1.00 15.54 -5.52
N ARG A 269 -0.01 14.78 -6.02
CA ARG A 269 1.40 15.20 -6.03
C ARG A 269 1.60 16.46 -6.85
N TRP A 270 1.02 16.51 -8.05
CA TRP A 270 1.09 17.68 -8.90
C TRP A 270 0.48 18.91 -8.20
N ILE A 271 -0.67 18.77 -7.54
CA ILE A 271 -1.30 19.88 -6.82
C ILE A 271 -0.41 20.33 -5.65
N LYS A 272 0.15 19.40 -4.86
CA LYS A 272 1.08 19.74 -3.76
C LYS A 272 2.33 20.48 -4.24
N ASP A 273 2.79 20.21 -5.47
CA ASP A 273 3.93 20.90 -6.06
C ASP A 273 3.61 22.31 -6.60
N HIS A 274 2.34 22.60 -6.90
CA HIS A 274 1.90 23.86 -7.52
C HIS A 274 1.12 24.79 -6.58
N TYR A 275 0.53 24.24 -5.52
CA TYR A 275 -0.29 24.95 -4.55
C TYR A 275 0.24 24.71 -3.13
N ASN A 276 0.19 25.75 -2.29
CA ASN A 276 0.40 25.65 -0.84
C ASN A 276 -0.75 24.84 -0.18
N VAL A 277 -0.63 23.52 -0.23
CA VAL A 277 -1.56 22.56 0.38
C VAL A 277 -1.08 22.21 1.78
N ASP A 278 -2.01 22.14 2.72
CA ASP A 278 -1.76 21.50 4.01
C ASP A 278 -1.63 19.98 3.82
N ALA A 279 -0.40 19.48 3.79
CA ALA A 279 -0.11 18.06 3.56
C ALA A 279 -0.72 17.12 4.63
N SER A 280 -1.07 17.66 5.79
CA SER A 280 -1.73 16.91 6.87
C SER A 280 -3.26 16.85 6.71
N ARG A 281 -3.82 17.58 5.74
CA ARG A 281 -5.27 17.70 5.46
C ARG A 281 -5.58 17.54 3.98
N VAL A 282 -5.14 16.41 3.42
CA VAL A 282 -5.54 15.91 2.10
C VAL A 282 -6.62 14.87 2.28
N TYR A 283 -7.80 15.12 1.71
CA TYR A 283 -8.98 14.28 1.89
C TYR A 283 -9.44 13.65 0.58
N LEU A 284 -9.98 12.43 0.66
CA LEU A 284 -10.60 11.76 -0.48
C LEU A 284 -12.11 11.61 -0.28
N ILE A 285 -12.87 11.79 -1.35
CA ILE A 285 -14.29 11.47 -1.40
C ILE A 285 -14.56 10.70 -2.68
N GLY A 286 -15.41 9.69 -2.63
CA GLY A 286 -15.91 9.07 -3.83
C GLY A 286 -17.33 8.54 -3.67
N HIS A 287 -18.01 8.38 -4.80
CA HIS A 287 -19.30 7.69 -4.89
C HIS A 287 -19.21 6.50 -5.85
N SER A 288 -19.86 5.37 -5.54
CA SER A 288 -19.90 4.18 -6.39
C SER A 288 -18.48 3.68 -6.69
N LEU A 289 -18.09 3.44 -7.96
CA LEU A 289 -16.70 3.12 -8.31
C LEU A 289 -15.69 4.18 -7.86
N GLY A 290 -16.11 5.44 -7.73
CA GLY A 290 -15.27 6.50 -7.17
C GLY A 290 -14.98 6.26 -5.69
N ALA A 291 -15.95 5.73 -4.92
CA ALA A 291 -15.76 5.37 -3.52
C ALA A 291 -14.79 4.19 -3.36
N MET A 292 -14.90 3.19 -4.22
CA MET A 292 -13.96 2.07 -4.30
C MET A 292 -12.53 2.57 -4.59
N THR A 293 -12.37 3.44 -5.59
CA THR A 293 -11.06 4.02 -5.96
C THR A 293 -10.50 4.90 -4.84
N ALA A 294 -11.33 5.77 -4.25
CA ALA A 294 -10.95 6.61 -3.11
C ALA A 294 -10.46 5.78 -1.93
N GLY A 295 -11.19 4.71 -1.59
CA GLY A 295 -10.82 3.78 -0.53
C GLY A 295 -9.50 3.07 -0.80
N LEU A 296 -9.31 2.54 -2.02
CA LEU A 296 -8.07 1.84 -2.40
C LEU A 296 -6.86 2.78 -2.34
N VAL A 297 -7.00 4.01 -2.83
CA VAL A 297 -5.93 5.03 -2.75
C VAL A 297 -5.62 5.38 -1.29
N ALA A 298 -6.64 5.65 -0.47
CA ALA A 298 -6.43 5.94 0.96
C ALA A 298 -5.73 4.77 1.68
N ALA A 299 -6.13 3.53 1.38
CA ALA A 299 -5.56 2.34 1.99
C ALA A 299 -4.10 2.09 1.57
N LYS A 300 -3.73 2.39 0.33
CA LYS A 300 -2.37 2.17 -0.19
C LYS A 300 -1.37 3.26 0.17
N TRP A 301 -1.85 4.50 0.33
CA TRP A 301 -1.04 5.65 0.71
C TRP A 301 -1.57 6.32 1.99
N PRO A 302 -1.70 5.60 3.11
CA PRO A 302 -2.27 6.17 4.32
C PRO A 302 -1.38 7.27 4.91
N GLN A 303 -0.09 7.27 4.58
CA GLN A 303 0.85 8.35 4.90
C GLN A 303 0.72 9.59 4.01
N GLU A 304 -0.22 9.64 3.05
CA GLU A 304 -0.49 10.81 2.20
C GLU A 304 -1.89 11.39 2.43
N ILE A 305 -2.83 10.59 2.93
CA ILE A 305 -4.25 10.94 3.06
C ILE A 305 -4.62 11.10 4.54
N ALA A 306 -5.47 12.07 4.86
CA ALA A 306 -5.87 12.39 6.23
C ALA A 306 -7.19 11.72 6.64
N ALA A 307 -8.13 11.59 5.70
CA ALA A 307 -9.41 10.91 5.90
C ALA A 307 -10.09 10.65 4.54
N VAL A 308 -10.99 9.67 4.51
CA VAL A 308 -11.74 9.31 3.30
C VAL A 308 -13.23 9.12 3.57
N VAL A 309 -14.07 9.60 2.64
CA VAL A 309 -15.51 9.29 2.59
C VAL A 309 -15.78 8.36 1.40
N ALA A 310 -16.32 7.17 1.69
CA ALA A 310 -16.70 6.18 0.70
C ALA A 310 -18.23 6.03 0.67
N ASP A 311 -18.87 6.63 -0.33
CA ASP A 311 -20.33 6.61 -0.50
C ASP A 311 -20.77 5.54 -1.52
N SER A 312 -21.55 4.56 -1.07
CA SER A 312 -22.22 3.55 -1.89
C SER A 312 -21.28 2.78 -2.82
N GLY A 313 -20.05 2.53 -2.35
CA GLY A 313 -18.98 1.89 -3.12
C GLY A 313 -18.94 0.36 -2.96
N PRO A 314 -18.63 -0.39 -4.04
CA PRO A 314 -18.35 -1.82 -3.90
C PRO A 314 -17.04 -2.01 -3.13
N THR A 315 -17.05 -2.86 -2.11
CA THR A 315 -15.91 -3.13 -1.23
C THR A 315 -15.24 -4.47 -1.51
N ASP A 316 -15.94 -5.38 -2.19
CA ASP A 316 -15.44 -6.69 -2.58
C ASP A 316 -15.86 -6.99 -4.03
N LEU A 317 -14.88 -6.92 -4.92
CA LEU A 317 -15.08 -7.11 -6.36
C LEU A 317 -15.32 -8.57 -6.74
N VAL A 318 -14.82 -9.54 -5.94
CA VAL A 318 -15.14 -10.96 -6.14
C VAL A 318 -16.63 -11.14 -5.92
N LYS A 319 -17.13 -10.67 -4.77
CA LYS A 319 -18.55 -10.76 -4.44
C LYS A 319 -19.43 -10.03 -5.44
N TRP A 320 -19.11 -8.77 -5.75
CA TRP A 320 -19.90 -7.96 -6.66
C TRP A 320 -19.97 -8.58 -8.07
N GLU A 321 -18.92 -9.29 -8.52
CA GLU A 321 -18.94 -10.07 -9.76
C GLU A 321 -20.05 -11.13 -9.76
N TYR A 322 -20.21 -11.90 -8.67
CA TYR A 322 -21.28 -12.89 -8.54
C TYR A 322 -22.66 -12.23 -8.52
N GLU A 323 -22.78 -11.07 -7.87
CA GLU A 323 -24.06 -10.37 -7.72
C GLU A 323 -24.54 -9.73 -9.02
N MET A 324 -23.61 -9.32 -9.88
CA MET A 324 -23.90 -8.77 -11.22
C MET A 324 -24.30 -9.83 -12.25
N ARG A 325 -24.23 -11.13 -11.92
CA ARG A 325 -24.66 -12.22 -12.81
C ARG A 325 -26.19 -12.17 -13.05
N PRO A 326 -26.70 -12.85 -14.09
CA PRO A 326 -28.14 -13.00 -14.28
C PRO A 326 -28.84 -13.58 -13.03
N GLU A 327 -30.10 -13.19 -12.79
CA GLU A 327 -30.89 -13.71 -11.66
C GLU A 327 -31.01 -15.24 -11.68
N GLU A 328 -31.03 -15.82 -12.87
CA GLU A 328 -31.06 -17.26 -13.13
C GLU A 328 -29.80 -17.99 -12.60
N GLU A 329 -28.69 -17.26 -12.46
CA GLU A 329 -27.43 -17.72 -11.89
C GLU A 329 -27.29 -17.33 -10.40
N GLY A 330 -28.34 -16.76 -9.79
CA GLY A 330 -28.35 -16.33 -8.39
C GLY A 330 -27.87 -14.89 -8.15
N GLY A 331 -27.68 -14.09 -9.20
CA GLY A 331 -27.32 -12.68 -9.07
C GLY A 331 -28.43 -11.85 -8.41
N ILE A 332 -28.06 -10.94 -7.53
CA ILE A 332 -28.99 -10.08 -6.77
C ILE A 332 -28.98 -8.62 -7.22
N THR A 333 -27.96 -8.20 -7.98
CA THR A 333 -27.87 -6.90 -8.65
C THR A 333 -27.46 -7.06 -10.11
N PRO A 334 -28.23 -7.78 -10.96
CA PRO A 334 -27.80 -8.17 -12.29
C PRO A 334 -27.40 -6.98 -13.17
N ASN A 335 -26.18 -7.03 -13.72
CA ASN A 335 -25.66 -6.00 -14.61
C ASN A 335 -24.67 -6.60 -15.63
N PRO A 336 -25.17 -7.16 -16.75
CA PRO A 336 -24.33 -7.89 -17.68
C PRO A 336 -23.31 -7.01 -18.42
N VAL A 337 -23.54 -5.69 -18.50
CA VAL A 337 -22.62 -4.75 -19.17
C VAL A 337 -21.40 -4.52 -18.30
N ASP A 338 -21.61 -4.14 -17.04
CA ASP A 338 -20.50 -3.87 -16.12
C ASP A 338 -19.75 -5.16 -15.75
N LEU A 339 -20.47 -6.27 -15.62
CA LEU A 339 -19.86 -7.60 -15.48
C LEU A 339 -18.92 -7.93 -16.64
N ASP A 340 -19.32 -7.62 -17.87
CA ASP A 340 -18.50 -7.87 -19.07
C ASP A 340 -17.23 -7.01 -19.06
N TYR A 341 -17.32 -5.74 -18.67
CA TYR A 341 -16.15 -4.87 -18.56
C TYR A 341 -15.22 -5.28 -17.42
N LEU A 342 -15.76 -5.65 -16.26
CA LEU A 342 -14.96 -6.13 -15.14
C LEU A 342 -14.14 -7.37 -15.53
N ARG A 343 -14.76 -8.38 -16.16
CA ARG A 343 -14.06 -9.58 -16.62
C ARG A 343 -13.05 -9.29 -17.73
N ARG A 344 -13.25 -8.22 -18.50
CA ARG A 344 -12.27 -7.71 -19.49
C ARG A 344 -11.08 -7.06 -18.80
N GLU A 345 -11.31 -6.21 -17.80
CA GLU A 345 -10.24 -5.55 -17.04
C GLU A 345 -9.34 -6.56 -16.32
N CYS A 346 -9.92 -7.65 -15.82
CA CYS A 346 -9.20 -8.79 -15.26
C CYS A 346 -8.83 -9.88 -16.27
N GLY A 347 -8.99 -9.62 -17.56
CA GLY A 347 -8.75 -10.57 -18.63
C GLY A 347 -7.28 -10.77 -19.00
N VAL A 348 -7.07 -11.61 -20.02
CA VAL A 348 -5.77 -11.78 -20.70
C VAL A 348 -5.73 -10.88 -21.92
N TYR A 349 -4.61 -10.17 -22.11
CA TYR A 349 -4.43 -9.18 -23.16
C TYR A 349 -3.47 -9.65 -24.25
N GLU A 350 -3.73 -9.21 -25.48
CA GLU A 350 -2.79 -9.40 -26.58
C GLU A 350 -1.57 -8.47 -26.41
N PRO A 351 -0.32 -8.98 -26.44
CA PRO A 351 0.86 -8.18 -26.08
C PRO A 351 1.14 -6.94 -26.96
N VAL A 352 0.62 -6.89 -28.20
CA VAL A 352 0.92 -5.80 -29.14
C VAL A 352 -0.16 -4.74 -29.16
N ASN A 353 -1.42 -5.13 -29.40
CA ASN A 353 -2.55 -4.24 -29.60
C ASN A 353 -3.47 -4.15 -28.39
N HIS A 354 -3.20 -4.95 -27.34
CA HIS A 354 -3.84 -4.86 -26.03
C HIS A 354 -5.37 -4.97 -26.08
N TYR A 355 -5.90 -5.69 -27.07
CA TYR A 355 -7.28 -6.13 -27.01
C TYR A 355 -7.40 -7.36 -26.11
N VAL A 356 -8.55 -7.49 -25.47
CA VAL A 356 -8.85 -8.62 -24.59
C VAL A 356 -8.93 -9.89 -25.42
N ILE A 357 -8.02 -10.83 -25.16
CA ILE A 357 -8.02 -12.18 -25.75
C ILE A 357 -9.03 -13.05 -25.01
N ASP A 358 -9.00 -12.98 -23.67
CA ASP A 358 -9.82 -13.82 -22.81
C ASP A 358 -10.31 -13.02 -21.61
N LYS A 359 -11.56 -13.25 -21.21
CA LYS A 359 -12.18 -12.58 -20.06
C LYS A 359 -12.12 -13.54 -18.89
N GLN A 360 -11.64 -13.11 -17.74
CA GLN A 360 -11.42 -14.01 -16.62
C GLN A 360 -12.40 -13.72 -15.48
N THR A 361 -12.86 -14.79 -14.85
CA THR A 361 -13.66 -14.78 -13.61
C THR A 361 -12.76 -14.72 -12.37
N PRO A 362 -13.31 -14.50 -11.16
CA PRO A 362 -12.52 -14.57 -9.92
C PRO A 362 -11.78 -15.89 -9.72
N LEU A 363 -12.31 -17.01 -10.23
CA LEU A 363 -11.64 -18.32 -10.14
C LEU A 363 -10.42 -18.42 -11.07
N GLU A 364 -10.44 -17.71 -12.20
CA GLU A 364 -9.38 -17.76 -13.21
C GLU A 364 -8.30 -16.71 -12.96
N ASN A 365 -8.63 -15.58 -12.32
CA ASN A 365 -7.70 -14.52 -11.97
C ASN A 365 -7.96 -13.92 -10.57
N PRO A 366 -7.82 -14.72 -9.49
CA PRO A 366 -8.18 -14.30 -8.14
C PRO A 366 -7.39 -13.06 -7.68
N TYR A 367 -6.12 -12.95 -8.06
CA TYR A 367 -5.27 -11.83 -7.67
C TYR A 367 -5.77 -10.49 -8.24
N CYS A 368 -6.22 -10.46 -9.50
CA CYS A 368 -6.74 -9.23 -10.13
C CYS A 368 -7.96 -8.66 -9.39
N TYR A 369 -8.89 -9.52 -9.01
CA TYR A 369 -10.07 -9.13 -8.26
C TYR A 369 -9.71 -8.74 -6.83
N ALA A 370 -8.90 -9.56 -6.14
CA ALA A 370 -8.50 -9.31 -4.75
C ALA A 370 -7.78 -7.96 -4.59
N ARG A 371 -6.84 -7.62 -5.47
CA ARG A 371 -6.09 -6.35 -5.35
C ARG A 371 -6.94 -5.09 -5.58
N ARG A 372 -8.16 -5.25 -6.11
CA ARG A 372 -9.17 -4.21 -6.30
C ARG A 372 -10.28 -4.26 -5.23
N SER A 373 -10.30 -5.29 -4.38
CA SER A 373 -11.26 -5.41 -3.29
C SER A 373 -10.74 -4.67 -2.05
N LEU A 374 -11.45 -3.63 -1.62
CA LEU A 374 -11.09 -2.84 -0.44
C LEU A 374 -11.00 -3.69 0.84
N VAL A 375 -11.80 -4.75 0.94
CA VAL A 375 -11.74 -5.72 2.05
C VAL A 375 -10.35 -6.34 2.23
N GLN A 376 -9.53 -6.45 1.18
CA GLN A 376 -8.18 -7.00 1.28
C GLN A 376 -7.19 -6.05 1.96
N TYR A 377 -7.53 -4.76 2.09
CA TYR A 377 -6.71 -3.71 2.69
C TYR A 377 -7.29 -3.19 4.01
N ALA A 378 -8.26 -3.89 4.62
CA ALA A 378 -8.82 -3.55 5.92
C ALA A 378 -7.78 -3.21 7.01
N PRO A 379 -6.64 -3.95 7.19
CA PRO A 379 -5.64 -3.58 8.20
C PRO A 379 -5.06 -2.17 8.00
N ASN A 380 -5.01 -1.67 6.77
CA ASN A 380 -4.42 -0.36 6.43
C ASN A 380 -5.22 0.81 7.00
N PHE A 381 -6.48 0.57 7.41
CA PHE A 381 -7.36 1.59 7.98
C PHE A 381 -7.20 1.78 9.49
N LYS A 382 -6.26 1.09 10.15
CA LYS A 382 -6.04 1.21 11.59
C LYS A 382 -5.96 2.68 12.07
N HIS A 383 -5.16 3.50 11.37
CA HIS A 383 -4.93 4.92 11.70
C HIS A 383 -5.56 5.90 10.69
N MET A 384 -6.39 5.41 9.77
CA MET A 384 -7.01 6.23 8.71
C MET A 384 -8.50 6.42 9.02
N PRO A 385 -8.95 7.64 9.36
CA PRO A 385 -10.37 7.94 9.48
C PRO A 385 -11.12 7.60 8.18
N LEU A 386 -12.13 6.74 8.29
CA LEU A 386 -12.99 6.33 7.19
C LEU A 386 -14.47 6.49 7.55
N LEU A 387 -15.19 7.25 6.73
CA LEU A 387 -16.65 7.32 6.76
C LEU A 387 -17.23 6.49 5.61
N ILE A 388 -17.97 5.45 5.95
CA ILE A 388 -18.74 4.65 5.00
C ILE A 388 -20.17 5.18 4.99
N VAL A 389 -20.68 5.52 3.81
CA VAL A 389 -22.07 5.98 3.64
C VAL A 389 -22.77 5.07 2.64
N HIS A 390 -24.02 4.69 2.89
CA HIS A 390 -24.74 3.82 1.94
C HIS A 390 -26.26 4.03 1.99
N GLY A 391 -26.90 3.95 0.82
CA GLY A 391 -28.36 3.96 0.68
C GLY A 391 -29.00 2.63 1.07
N GLN A 392 -30.02 2.65 1.92
CA GLN A 392 -30.66 1.43 2.44
C GLN A 392 -31.38 0.56 1.40
N SER A 393 -31.69 1.13 0.22
CA SER A 393 -32.39 0.45 -0.88
C SER A 393 -31.56 0.43 -2.16
N ASP A 394 -30.23 0.48 -2.04
CA ASP A 394 -29.31 0.39 -3.17
C ASP A 394 -29.41 -0.98 -3.85
N THR A 395 -29.73 -0.98 -5.15
CA THR A 395 -29.86 -2.17 -5.99
C THR A 395 -28.75 -2.29 -7.04
N LYS A 396 -27.77 -1.39 -7.04
CA LYS A 396 -26.58 -1.48 -7.90
C LYS A 396 -25.37 -2.00 -7.12
N VAL A 397 -25.16 -1.47 -5.92
CA VAL A 397 -24.17 -1.96 -4.96
C VAL A 397 -24.94 -2.29 -3.69
N ALA A 398 -25.17 -3.57 -3.44
CA ALA A 398 -26.02 -3.98 -2.34
C ALA A 398 -25.50 -3.44 -0.98
N PRO A 399 -26.39 -3.01 -0.06
CA PRO A 399 -26.03 -2.44 1.24
C PRO A 399 -25.04 -3.24 2.08
N HIS A 400 -25.02 -4.56 1.91
CA HIS A 400 -24.12 -5.41 2.68
C HIS A 400 -22.64 -5.13 2.36
N HIS A 401 -22.29 -4.54 1.20
CA HIS A 401 -20.90 -4.15 0.93
C HIS A 401 -20.36 -3.18 2.00
N ALA A 402 -21.17 -2.19 2.41
CA ALA A 402 -20.83 -1.28 3.49
C ALA A 402 -20.84 -1.96 4.85
N GLN A 403 -21.89 -2.73 5.15
CA GLN A 403 -22.03 -3.39 6.46
C GLN A 403 -20.91 -4.40 6.73
N ASN A 404 -20.58 -5.23 5.73
CA ASN A 404 -19.60 -6.30 5.86
C ASN A 404 -18.18 -5.74 5.94
N PHE A 405 -17.89 -4.69 5.17
CA PHE A 405 -16.61 -4.00 5.27
C PHE A 405 -16.44 -3.28 6.62
N TYR A 406 -17.48 -2.59 7.11
CA TYR A 406 -17.48 -2.01 8.45
C TYR A 406 -17.19 -3.06 9.52
N ASN A 407 -17.87 -4.21 9.47
CA ASN A 407 -17.67 -5.30 10.43
C ASN A 407 -16.25 -5.88 10.36
N LEU A 408 -15.68 -6.00 9.15
CA LEU A 408 -14.30 -6.46 8.96
C LEU A 408 -13.31 -5.47 9.58
N LEU A 409 -13.48 -4.17 9.34
CA LEU A 409 -12.60 -3.13 9.86
C LEU A 409 -12.49 -3.19 11.39
N GLN A 410 -13.61 -3.42 12.10
CA GLN A 410 -13.62 -3.50 13.56
C GLN A 410 -12.67 -4.57 14.12
N ARG A 411 -12.35 -5.64 13.36
CA ARG A 411 -11.41 -6.68 13.80
C ARG A 411 -9.98 -6.21 13.91
N TYR A 412 -9.63 -5.15 13.20
CA TYR A 412 -8.29 -4.55 13.23
C TYR A 412 -8.18 -3.41 14.25
N ASN A 413 -9.20 -3.23 15.10
CA ASN A 413 -9.31 -2.17 16.11
C ASN A 413 -8.92 -0.80 15.53
N PRO A 414 -9.68 -0.29 14.55
CA PRO A 414 -9.35 0.96 13.89
C PRO A 414 -9.67 2.13 14.82
N ASP A 415 -8.85 3.18 14.75
CA ASP A 415 -9.01 4.35 15.59
C ASP A 415 -10.35 5.05 15.32
N HIS A 416 -10.71 5.20 14.03
CA HIS A 416 -11.89 5.95 13.60
C HIS A 416 -12.54 5.38 12.32
N VAL A 417 -13.62 4.63 12.46
CA VAL A 417 -14.48 4.20 11.34
C VAL A 417 -15.94 4.43 11.69
N GLU A 418 -16.69 5.03 10.78
CA GLU A 418 -18.14 5.27 10.93
C GLU A 418 -18.92 4.67 9.75
N LEU A 419 -20.16 4.24 10.02
CA LEU A 419 -21.11 3.78 9.02
C LEU A 419 -22.41 4.57 9.11
N TRP A 420 -22.72 5.35 8.08
CA TRP A 420 -23.93 6.16 7.98
C TRP A 420 -24.90 5.58 6.94
N TRP A 421 -26.16 5.46 7.35
CA TRP A 421 -27.25 5.03 6.49
C TRP A 421 -28.12 6.20 6.09
N HIS A 422 -28.63 6.20 4.87
CA HIS A 422 -29.71 7.10 4.45
C HIS A 422 -30.81 6.34 3.70
N PRO A 423 -32.06 6.85 3.71
CA PRO A 423 -33.11 6.32 2.84
C PRO A 423 -32.74 6.60 1.37
N GLY A 424 -33.04 5.64 0.49
CA GLY A 424 -32.81 5.79 -0.96
C GLY A 424 -32.01 4.65 -1.59
N GLY A 425 -31.92 4.69 -2.91
CA GLY A 425 -31.11 3.79 -3.73
C GLY A 425 -29.79 4.42 -4.18
N HIS A 426 -29.11 3.79 -5.15
CA HIS A 426 -27.74 4.14 -5.54
C HIS A 426 -27.49 5.58 -5.99
N GLY A 427 -28.52 6.23 -6.58
CA GLY A 427 -28.44 7.59 -7.07
C GLY A 427 -28.88 8.65 -6.05
N ASP A 428 -29.46 8.22 -4.93
CA ASP A 428 -29.83 9.11 -3.84
C ASP A 428 -28.60 9.42 -2.99
N ARG A 429 -28.56 10.61 -2.40
CA ARG A 429 -27.44 11.08 -1.56
C ARG A 429 -27.89 11.24 -0.12
N TYR A 430 -26.92 11.21 0.79
CA TYR A 430 -27.13 11.63 2.17
C TYR A 430 -27.69 13.08 2.23
N PRO A 431 -28.60 13.42 3.17
CA PRO A 431 -29.11 14.78 3.28
C PRO A 431 -27.98 15.81 3.49
N ASP A 432 -27.95 16.87 2.66
CA ASP A 432 -26.88 17.87 2.68
C ASP A 432 -25.45 17.26 2.60
N PHE A 433 -25.31 16.17 1.83
CA PHE A 433 -24.09 15.36 1.78
C PHE A 433 -22.82 16.20 1.59
N ALA A 434 -22.84 17.22 0.74
CA ALA A 434 -21.66 18.04 0.47
C ALA A 434 -21.13 18.73 1.73
N ASN A 435 -21.99 19.30 2.57
CA ASN A 435 -21.56 19.90 3.83
C ASN A 435 -21.29 18.84 4.89
N ALA A 436 -22.16 17.83 5.02
CA ALA A 436 -22.01 16.77 6.01
C ALA A 436 -20.65 16.04 5.87
N TYR A 437 -20.26 15.70 4.63
CA TYR A 437 -19.01 15.00 4.36
C TYR A 437 -17.80 15.90 4.63
N LEU A 438 -17.84 17.17 4.21
CA LEU A 438 -16.72 18.11 4.42
C LEU A 438 -16.59 18.51 5.90
N ASP A 439 -17.68 18.61 6.65
CA ASP A 439 -17.65 18.84 8.11
C ASP A 439 -17.11 17.63 8.87
N TRP A 440 -17.43 16.42 8.41
CA TRP A 440 -16.81 15.21 8.94
C TRP A 440 -15.31 15.17 8.67
N LEU A 441 -14.89 15.41 7.42
CA LEU A 441 -13.48 15.46 7.02
C LEU A 441 -12.68 16.54 7.79
N ALA A 442 -13.29 17.71 8.05
CA ALA A 442 -12.64 18.82 8.74
C ALA A 442 -12.19 18.51 10.18
N GLN A 443 -12.71 17.42 10.78
CA GLN A 443 -12.33 16.99 12.12
C GLN A 443 -10.97 16.28 12.15
N TRP A 444 -10.46 15.85 11.00
CA TRP A 444 -9.32 14.96 10.91
C TRP A 444 -8.07 15.67 10.37
N THR A 445 -6.95 15.35 11.00
CA THR A 445 -5.60 15.67 10.53
C THR A 445 -4.82 14.37 10.55
N ARG A 446 -4.05 14.11 9.49
CA ARG A 446 -3.30 12.88 9.33
C ARG A 446 -2.30 12.67 10.48
N GLU A 447 -2.25 11.46 11.02
CA GLU A 447 -1.14 11.06 11.88
C GLU A 447 0.11 10.79 11.03
N GLU A 448 1.18 11.54 11.26
CA GLU A 448 2.39 11.48 10.41
C GLU A 448 3.15 10.15 10.50
N MET A 449 3.35 9.64 11.72
CA MET A 449 4.23 8.50 12.01
C MET A 449 3.73 7.72 13.24
N PRO A 450 2.65 6.93 13.10
CA PRO A 450 2.18 6.08 14.17
C PRO A 450 3.24 5.06 14.58
N ALA A 451 3.38 4.82 15.88
CA ALA A 451 4.38 3.88 16.41
C ALA A 451 4.03 2.42 16.11
N GLN A 452 2.74 2.13 15.92
CA GLN A 452 2.24 0.84 15.48
C GLN A 452 1.71 1.00 14.07
N VAL A 453 1.98 0.05 13.18
CA VAL A 453 1.36 0.00 11.85
C VAL A 453 0.92 -1.43 11.56
N SER A 454 -0.19 -1.55 10.86
CA SER A 454 -0.68 -2.80 10.27
C SER A 454 -1.11 -2.48 8.86
N PHE A 455 -0.66 -3.26 7.88
CA PHE A 455 -1.06 -3.04 6.50
C PHE A 455 -0.76 -4.26 5.64
N ARG A 456 -1.44 -4.32 4.50
CA ARG A 456 -1.16 -5.23 3.40
C ARG A 456 -0.93 -4.44 2.12
N ARG A 457 -0.06 -4.93 1.26
CA ARG A 457 0.21 -4.35 -0.06
C ARG A 457 0.40 -5.40 -1.14
N ASP A 458 0.01 -5.00 -2.34
CA ASP A 458 0.11 -5.73 -3.61
C ASP A 458 1.26 -5.21 -4.50
N GLU A 459 1.91 -4.09 -4.14
CA GLU A 459 2.98 -3.47 -4.91
C GLU A 459 4.11 -2.91 -4.01
N PRO A 460 5.35 -2.73 -4.54
CA PRO A 460 6.43 -2.11 -3.80
C PRO A 460 6.05 -0.70 -3.34
N GLY A 461 6.48 -0.31 -2.13
CA GLY A 461 6.21 1.04 -1.65
C GLY A 461 6.46 1.23 -0.17
N ARG A 462 6.12 2.43 0.30
CA ARG A 462 6.28 2.86 1.69
C ARG A 462 4.92 3.07 2.35
N THR A 463 4.76 2.57 3.59
CA THR A 463 3.63 2.82 4.48
C THR A 463 4.22 3.36 5.79
N TYR A 464 4.01 4.64 6.06
CA TYR A 464 4.62 5.34 7.20
C TYR A 464 6.14 5.11 7.28
N TRP A 465 6.66 4.39 8.28
CA TRP A 465 8.08 4.11 8.48
C TRP A 465 8.52 2.72 7.98
N VAL A 466 7.64 1.97 7.31
CA VAL A 466 7.92 0.63 6.78
C VAL A 466 7.88 0.62 5.26
N ASN A 467 8.98 0.20 4.63
CA ASN A 467 9.13 0.08 3.19
C ASN A 467 9.14 -1.40 2.78
N VAL A 468 8.37 -1.76 1.75
CA VAL A 468 8.37 -3.10 1.16
C VAL A 468 8.92 -3.00 -0.25
N ALA A 469 9.94 -3.80 -0.55
CA ALA A 469 10.45 -4.03 -1.88
C ALA A 469 10.16 -5.49 -2.29
N GLN A 470 9.65 -5.67 -3.50
CA GLN A 470 9.29 -6.96 -4.08
C GLN A 470 9.68 -6.98 -5.57
N ASP A 471 10.06 -8.14 -6.07
CA ASP A 471 10.52 -8.34 -7.46
C ASP A 471 9.37 -8.65 -8.45
N SER A 472 8.23 -9.11 -7.92
CA SER A 472 6.98 -9.41 -8.62
C SER A 472 5.81 -8.67 -7.97
N LEU A 473 4.61 -8.76 -8.56
CA LEU A 473 3.38 -8.29 -7.96
C LEU A 473 2.75 -9.43 -7.18
N HIS A 474 2.81 -9.36 -5.85
CA HIS A 474 2.20 -10.34 -4.96
C HIS A 474 1.81 -9.66 -3.64
N TRP A 475 1.31 -10.45 -2.69
CA TRP A 475 0.88 -9.93 -1.39
C TRP A 475 1.99 -10.00 -0.35
N THR A 476 2.31 -8.85 0.23
CA THR A 476 3.05 -8.76 1.50
C THR A 476 2.13 -8.20 2.58
N SER A 477 1.93 -8.95 3.65
CA SER A 477 1.14 -8.54 4.82
C SER A 477 2.06 -8.23 5.99
N VAL A 478 2.02 -7.00 6.48
CA VAL A 478 2.60 -6.61 7.77
C VAL A 478 1.46 -6.58 8.77
N TRP A 479 1.23 -7.71 9.44
CA TRP A 479 0.14 -7.88 10.41
C TRP A 479 0.30 -6.94 11.60
N SER A 480 1.54 -6.77 12.05
CA SER A 480 1.92 -5.74 13.01
C SER A 480 3.36 -5.30 12.75
N ALA A 481 3.65 -4.03 12.97
CA ALA A 481 5.00 -3.53 13.21
C ALA A 481 4.90 -2.43 14.27
N GLU A 482 5.56 -2.64 15.40
CA GLU A 482 5.49 -1.80 16.59
C GLU A 482 6.88 -1.29 16.93
N TYR A 483 7.00 0.02 17.09
CA TYR A 483 8.23 0.66 17.52
C TYR A 483 8.11 1.14 18.96
N ASP A 484 8.88 0.52 19.86
CA ASP A 484 9.04 0.97 21.23
C ASP A 484 10.13 2.05 21.29
N ARG A 485 9.69 3.30 21.43
CA ARG A 485 10.57 4.48 21.53
C ARG A 485 11.48 4.46 22.75
N ALA A 486 11.10 3.80 23.84
CA ALA A 486 11.87 3.79 25.09
C ALA A 486 13.11 2.89 24.98
N ASN A 487 12.96 1.77 24.28
CA ASN A 487 14.02 0.77 24.12
C ASN A 487 14.66 0.78 22.72
N ASP A 488 14.14 1.59 21.81
CA ASP A 488 14.56 1.66 20.40
C ASP A 488 14.45 0.31 19.68
N THR A 489 13.35 -0.41 19.94
CA THR A 489 13.11 -1.75 19.44
C THR A 489 11.91 -1.82 18.51
N VAL A 490 11.99 -2.68 17.49
CA VAL A 490 10.87 -3.05 16.64
C VAL A 490 10.44 -4.47 16.93
N LEU A 491 9.14 -4.70 17.04
CA LEU A 491 8.52 -6.02 16.94
C LEU A 491 7.59 -6.03 15.72
N ALA A 492 7.80 -6.94 14.78
CA ALA A 492 6.99 -7.00 13.57
C ALA A 492 6.62 -8.43 13.19
N THR A 493 5.38 -8.64 12.75
CA THR A 493 4.90 -9.89 12.15
C THR A 493 4.61 -9.64 10.68
N ILE A 494 5.31 -10.37 9.81
CA ILE A 494 5.24 -10.20 8.35
C ILE A 494 4.97 -11.56 7.71
N GLU A 495 4.04 -11.60 6.75
CA GLU A 495 3.71 -12.80 5.98
C GLU A 495 3.79 -12.48 4.47
N ASP A 496 4.53 -13.31 3.74
CA ASP A 496 4.76 -13.18 2.31
C ASP A 496 4.98 -14.56 1.70
N GLU A 497 4.29 -14.92 0.63
CA GLU A 497 4.36 -16.27 0.04
C GLU A 497 5.46 -16.40 -1.03
N GLU A 498 5.98 -15.29 -1.54
CA GLU A 498 7.04 -15.26 -2.56
C GLU A 498 8.36 -14.73 -1.98
N GLY A 499 8.29 -14.07 -0.83
CA GLY A 499 9.38 -13.38 -0.18
C GLY A 499 9.46 -11.92 -0.59
N SER A 500 10.04 -11.10 0.29
CA SER A 500 10.20 -9.67 0.06
C SER A 500 11.35 -9.10 0.88
N THR A 501 11.71 -7.85 0.61
CA THR A 501 12.64 -7.09 1.45
C THR A 501 11.88 -6.00 2.17
N VAL A 502 11.96 -5.99 3.50
CA VAL A 502 11.25 -5.02 4.35
C VAL A 502 12.25 -4.13 5.07
N GLY A 503 12.11 -2.82 4.91
CA GLY A 503 12.92 -1.78 5.54
C GLY A 503 12.14 -1.04 6.62
N PHE A 504 12.77 -0.85 7.78
CA PHE A 504 12.25 -0.08 8.91
C PHE A 504 13.07 1.21 9.07
N ASP A 505 12.47 2.35 8.76
CA ASP A 505 13.08 3.69 8.88
C ASP A 505 12.93 4.20 10.32
N LEU A 506 13.88 3.85 11.18
CA LEU A 506 13.88 4.23 12.60
C LEU A 506 14.40 5.65 12.82
N ALA A 507 14.99 6.29 11.81
CA ALA A 507 15.33 7.72 11.88
C ALA A 507 14.05 8.57 11.94
N ALA A 508 13.02 8.18 11.20
CA ALA A 508 11.74 8.89 11.15
C ALA A 508 10.97 8.88 12.49
N LEU A 509 11.26 7.94 13.38
CA LEU A 509 10.53 7.73 14.64
C LEU A 509 11.30 8.14 15.90
N ALA A 510 12.62 8.29 15.82
CA ALA A 510 13.46 8.56 16.98
C ALA A 510 13.40 10.05 17.38
N SER A 511 13.01 10.33 18.63
CA SER A 511 12.97 11.69 19.21
C SER A 511 14.37 12.26 19.51
N ASN A 512 15.39 11.41 19.55
CA ASN A 512 16.77 11.77 19.86
C ASN A 512 17.65 11.40 18.67
N GLY A 513 18.18 12.39 17.96
CA GLY A 513 19.12 12.24 16.85
C GLY A 513 20.50 11.71 17.25
N GLY A 514 20.57 10.69 18.11
CA GLY A 514 21.79 9.99 18.49
C GLY A 514 22.07 8.79 17.57
N PRO A 515 23.34 8.53 17.22
CA PRO A 515 23.70 7.38 16.38
C PRO A 515 23.45 6.09 17.15
N ALA A 516 22.61 5.19 16.63
CA ALA A 516 22.57 3.82 17.10
C ALA A 516 23.79 3.06 16.53
N THR A 517 24.61 2.56 17.44
CA THR A 517 25.74 1.67 17.19
C THR A 517 25.21 0.25 16.98
N GLY A 518 24.81 -0.09 15.75
CA GLY A 518 24.37 -1.45 15.36
C GLY A 518 23.01 -1.91 15.89
N TYR A 519 22.31 -2.74 15.12
CA TYR A 519 21.09 -3.45 15.56
C TYR A 519 21.33 -4.96 15.51
N ILE A 520 20.62 -5.70 16.36
CA ILE A 520 20.42 -7.14 16.24
C ILE A 520 19.03 -7.38 15.66
N VAL A 521 18.93 -8.30 14.73
CA VAL A 521 17.67 -8.81 14.17
C VAL A 521 17.54 -10.27 14.59
N GLU A 522 16.48 -10.55 15.34
CA GLU A 522 15.98 -11.90 15.56
C GLU A 522 14.84 -12.15 14.56
N ASP A 523 14.92 -13.25 13.83
CA ASP A 523 13.90 -13.70 12.88
C ASP A 523 13.41 -15.10 13.31
N LEU A 524 12.12 -15.19 13.58
CA LEU A 524 11.40 -16.40 13.90
C LEU A 524 10.44 -16.74 12.76
N ASP A 525 10.77 -17.77 11.99
CA ASP A 525 9.86 -18.37 11.01
C ASP A 525 8.77 -19.13 11.77
N LYS A 526 7.54 -18.63 11.67
CA LYS A 526 6.36 -19.17 12.34
C LYS A 526 5.91 -20.49 11.72
N ASP A 527 6.27 -20.80 10.48
CA ASP A 527 5.80 -22.00 9.78
C ASP A 527 6.69 -23.17 10.17
N THR A 528 8.00 -22.94 10.15
CA THR A 528 8.99 -23.99 10.40
C THR A 528 9.43 -24.04 11.86
N GLY A 529 9.30 -22.95 12.61
CA GLY A 529 9.89 -22.75 13.94
C GLY A 529 11.39 -22.46 13.87
N ALA A 530 11.95 -22.23 12.69
CA ALA A 530 13.36 -21.86 12.54
C ALA A 530 13.60 -20.47 13.15
N PHE A 531 14.73 -20.33 13.83
CA PHE A 531 15.14 -19.09 14.47
C PHE A 531 16.54 -18.72 14.04
N SER A 532 16.69 -17.49 13.55
CA SER A 532 17.98 -16.91 13.22
C SER A 532 18.17 -15.60 13.95
N VAL A 533 19.42 -15.28 14.28
CA VAL A 533 19.78 -14.02 14.92
C VAL A 533 21.11 -13.53 14.39
N GLY A 534 21.19 -12.26 14.05
CA GLY A 534 22.41 -11.67 13.52
C GLY A 534 22.45 -10.15 13.65
N PRO A 535 23.64 -9.55 13.53
CA PRO A 535 23.76 -8.10 13.45
C PRO A 535 23.21 -7.59 12.12
N ALA A 536 22.48 -6.48 12.17
CA ALA A 536 22.08 -5.68 11.03
C ALA A 536 22.85 -4.36 11.05
N VAL A 537 23.56 -4.09 9.95
CA VAL A 537 24.23 -2.80 9.75
C VAL A 537 23.17 -1.79 9.34
N SER A 538 23.04 -0.71 10.10
CA SER A 538 22.14 0.36 9.75
C SER A 538 22.91 1.53 9.15
N ALA A 539 22.76 1.72 7.84
CA ALA A 539 23.06 3.01 7.23
C ALA A 539 21.89 3.95 7.58
N SER A 540 22.15 5.03 8.31
CA SER A 540 21.16 6.08 8.58
C SER A 540 19.93 5.66 9.42
N ARG A 541 20.04 4.65 10.30
CA ARG A 541 18.91 4.09 11.11
C ARG A 541 17.80 3.43 10.27
N LEU A 542 18.08 3.09 9.00
CA LEU A 542 17.28 2.15 8.21
C LEU A 542 17.75 0.72 8.50
N VAL A 543 16.87 -0.14 8.98
CA VAL A 543 17.16 -1.57 9.18
C VAL A 543 16.37 -2.36 8.14
N THR A 544 17.04 -3.22 7.39
CA THR A 544 16.41 -4.01 6.33
C THR A 544 16.50 -5.49 6.64
N VAL A 545 15.39 -6.20 6.46
CA VAL A 545 15.28 -7.65 6.62
C VAL A 545 14.81 -8.27 5.30
N THR A 546 15.36 -9.42 4.95
CA THR A 546 14.86 -10.25 3.85
C THR A 546 13.89 -11.25 4.43
N VAL A 547 12.63 -11.14 4.02
CA VAL A 547 11.55 -12.02 4.43
C VAL A 547 11.49 -13.19 3.47
N ALA A 548 11.79 -14.39 3.97
CA ALA A 548 11.62 -15.62 3.21
C ALA A 548 10.13 -15.95 3.02
N PRO A 549 9.77 -16.82 2.07
CA PRO A 549 8.40 -17.30 1.92
C PRO A 549 7.87 -17.94 3.21
N GLY A 550 6.74 -17.44 3.72
CA GLY A 550 6.08 -17.89 4.93
C GLY A 550 5.64 -16.74 5.83
N ALA A 551 5.31 -17.05 7.08
CA ALA A 551 5.04 -16.07 8.12
C ALA A 551 6.23 -15.97 9.08
N HIS A 552 6.66 -14.75 9.38
CA HIS A 552 7.83 -14.44 10.18
C HIS A 552 7.50 -13.43 11.27
N ARG A 553 8.20 -13.54 12.39
CA ARG A 553 8.24 -12.52 13.43
C ARG A 553 9.65 -12.02 13.63
N TYR A 554 9.83 -10.72 13.45
CA TYR A 554 11.08 -10.01 13.63
C TYR A 554 11.09 -9.26 14.95
N GLN A 555 12.17 -9.40 15.71
CA GLN A 555 12.49 -8.52 16.83
C GLN A 555 13.83 -7.83 16.54
N ILE A 556 13.80 -6.50 16.48
CA ILE A 556 14.95 -5.66 16.13
C ILE A 556 15.26 -4.79 17.34
N TYR A 557 16.50 -4.79 17.81
CA TYR A 557 16.89 -4.02 18.99
C TYR A 557 18.35 -3.58 18.94
N PRO A 558 18.74 -2.53 19.67
CA PRO A 558 20.13 -2.05 19.66
C PRO A 558 21.10 -3.10 20.18
N GLY A 559 22.22 -3.31 19.47
CA GLY A 559 23.25 -4.24 19.89
C GLY A 559 24.25 -4.59 18.79
N GLU A 560 25.43 -5.04 19.21
CA GLU A 560 26.54 -5.41 18.29
C GLU A 560 26.75 -6.92 18.19
N SER A 561 26.29 -7.71 19.16
CA SER A 561 26.42 -9.16 19.15
C SER A 561 25.22 -9.83 19.79
N PRO A 562 24.68 -10.91 19.17
CA PRO A 562 23.52 -11.60 19.71
C PRO A 562 23.86 -12.40 20.97
N LEU A 563 22.89 -12.52 21.87
CA LEU A 563 23.04 -13.35 23.07
C LEU A 563 22.89 -14.84 22.71
N PRO A 564 23.61 -15.75 23.40
CA PRO A 564 23.49 -17.18 23.15
C PRO A 564 22.08 -17.67 23.50
N TYR A 565 21.55 -18.55 22.66
CA TYR A 565 20.20 -19.11 22.79
C TYR A 565 20.21 -20.64 22.63
N ALA A 566 19.12 -21.26 23.04
CA ALA A 566 18.84 -22.66 22.76
C ALA A 566 17.40 -22.82 22.27
N THR A 567 17.16 -23.90 21.53
CA THR A 567 15.86 -24.27 20.97
C THR A 567 15.47 -25.64 21.50
N VAL A 568 14.20 -25.78 21.88
CA VAL A 568 13.56 -27.05 22.24
C VAL A 568 12.33 -27.21 21.36
N THR A 569 12.20 -28.37 20.70
CA THR A 569 11.01 -28.70 19.91
C THR A 569 10.30 -29.89 20.55
N LEU A 570 9.09 -29.64 21.03
CA LEU A 570 8.23 -30.66 21.62
C LEU A 570 7.30 -31.20 20.53
N GLN A 571 7.36 -32.51 20.26
CA GLN A 571 6.49 -33.17 19.29
C GLN A 571 6.20 -34.61 19.73
N GLN A 572 4.93 -35.01 19.68
CA GLN A 572 4.49 -36.30 20.23
C GLN A 572 5.20 -37.50 19.57
N GLY A 573 5.97 -38.25 20.37
CA GLY A 573 6.73 -39.42 19.95
C GLY A 573 8.11 -39.12 19.37
N ALA A 574 8.48 -37.84 19.24
CA ALA A 574 9.83 -37.41 18.85
C ALA A 574 10.69 -37.17 20.09
N GLU A 575 11.98 -37.56 20.01
CA GLU A 575 12.97 -37.37 21.09
C GLU A 575 12.52 -37.85 22.49
N GLY A 576 11.58 -38.80 22.55
CA GLY A 576 11.02 -39.31 23.80
C GLY A 576 9.91 -38.46 24.43
N TYR A 577 9.51 -37.35 23.81
CA TYR A 577 8.41 -36.52 24.30
C TYR A 577 7.04 -37.18 24.08
N THR A 578 6.21 -37.21 25.13
CA THR A 578 4.86 -37.81 25.08
C THR A 578 3.78 -36.90 25.70
N GLY A 579 4.09 -35.62 25.88
CA GLY A 579 3.25 -34.66 26.60
C GLY A 579 2.24 -33.89 25.74
N ALA A 580 2.07 -34.23 24.47
CA ALA A 580 1.03 -33.60 23.64
C ALA A 580 -0.33 -34.23 23.91
N ALA A 581 -1.36 -33.40 24.00
CA ALA A 581 -2.76 -33.82 24.04
C ALA A 581 -3.54 -32.97 23.06
N ASP A 582 -4.30 -33.60 22.16
CA ASP A 582 -5.19 -32.91 21.25
C ASP A 582 -6.48 -33.70 20.97
N THR A 583 -7.49 -32.98 20.50
CA THR A 583 -8.76 -33.52 19.97
C THR A 583 -9.43 -32.42 19.16
N PHE A 584 -10.42 -32.77 18.33
CA PHE A 584 -11.42 -31.79 17.88
C PHE A 584 -12.77 -32.08 18.52
N ILE A 585 -13.62 -31.05 18.58
CA ILE A 585 -14.98 -31.11 19.11
C ILE A 585 -15.94 -30.65 18.01
N ASP A 586 -17.08 -31.33 17.89
CA ASP A 586 -17.97 -31.23 16.72
C ASP A 586 -19.42 -30.95 17.13
N GLY A 587 -19.95 -29.80 16.71
CA GLY A 587 -21.32 -29.38 16.99
C GLY A 587 -22.40 -30.26 16.36
N TRP A 588 -22.07 -30.98 15.29
CA TRP A 588 -23.02 -31.94 14.68
C TRP A 588 -23.07 -33.27 15.43
N TYR A 589 -22.02 -33.62 16.17
CA TYR A 589 -21.92 -34.84 16.96
C TYR A 589 -21.52 -34.54 18.40
N PRO A 590 -22.39 -33.83 19.16
CA PRO A 590 -21.96 -33.02 20.29
C PRO A 590 -21.48 -33.80 21.53
N ASP A 591 -21.79 -35.10 21.60
CA ASP A 591 -21.35 -36.01 22.68
C ASP A 591 -20.26 -37.01 22.22
N THR A 592 -19.75 -36.87 20.99
CA THR A 592 -18.71 -37.75 20.46
C THR A 592 -17.33 -37.19 20.80
N ASN A 593 -16.44 -38.07 21.25
CA ASN A 593 -15.02 -37.77 21.50
C ASN A 593 -14.17 -38.18 20.29
N TYR A 594 -13.14 -37.38 19.98
CA TYR A 594 -12.28 -37.58 18.81
C TYR A 594 -10.78 -37.60 19.11
N ALA A 595 -10.35 -37.84 20.36
CA ALA A 595 -8.93 -37.81 20.72
C ALA A 595 -8.07 -38.74 19.85
N ALA A 596 -8.53 -39.97 19.61
CA ALA A 596 -7.80 -40.95 18.81
C ALA A 596 -7.87 -40.72 17.29
N HIS A 597 -8.53 -39.64 16.83
CA HIS A 597 -8.64 -39.36 15.39
C HIS A 597 -7.32 -38.78 14.88
N GLN A 598 -6.88 -39.22 13.69
CA GLN A 598 -5.57 -38.83 13.11
C GLN A 598 -5.50 -37.40 12.56
N LYS A 599 -6.62 -36.67 12.62
CA LYS A 599 -6.75 -35.29 12.16
C LYS A 599 -7.52 -34.45 13.15
N LEU A 600 -7.11 -33.19 13.29
CA LEU A 600 -7.87 -32.10 13.89
C LEU A 600 -8.70 -31.41 12.80
N ARG A 601 -9.87 -30.90 13.13
CA ARG A 601 -10.78 -30.23 12.19
C ARG A 601 -11.20 -28.88 12.73
N VAL A 602 -11.18 -27.90 11.85
CA VAL A 602 -11.64 -26.54 12.12
C VAL A 602 -12.63 -26.17 11.02
N ARG A 603 -13.84 -25.74 11.40
CA ARG A 603 -14.92 -25.44 10.46
C ARG A 603 -15.86 -24.35 10.97
N HIS A 604 -16.29 -23.48 10.07
CA HIS A 604 -17.49 -22.66 10.26
C HIS A 604 -18.60 -23.02 9.24
N ASP A 605 -19.83 -22.66 9.55
CA ASP A 605 -21.00 -22.78 8.69
C ASP A 605 -21.82 -21.49 8.81
N GLY A 606 -21.61 -20.56 7.88
CA GLY A 606 -21.99 -19.16 8.10
C GLY A 606 -21.39 -18.65 9.41
N PRO A 607 -22.06 -17.77 10.18
CA PRO A 607 -21.49 -17.12 11.36
C PRO A 607 -21.13 -18.08 12.51
N GLU A 608 -21.57 -19.34 12.44
CA GLU A 608 -21.37 -20.33 13.49
C GLU A 608 -20.08 -21.14 13.27
N THR A 609 -19.19 -21.15 14.26
CA THR A 609 -18.15 -22.18 14.32
C THR A 609 -18.78 -23.50 14.72
N ILE A 610 -18.56 -24.56 13.95
CA ILE A 610 -19.16 -25.89 14.19
C ILE A 610 -18.11 -26.95 14.54
N ARG A 611 -16.83 -26.72 14.20
CA ARG A 611 -15.72 -27.58 14.66
C ARG A 611 -14.55 -26.73 15.14
N ASN A 612 -14.10 -27.04 16.35
CA ASN A 612 -12.93 -26.44 16.97
C ASN A 612 -11.93 -27.54 17.36
N ALA A 613 -10.64 -27.25 17.29
CA ALA A 613 -9.60 -28.15 17.78
C ALA A 613 -9.04 -27.65 19.12
N LEU A 614 -8.69 -28.57 20.00
CA LEU A 614 -8.03 -28.29 21.28
C LEU A 614 -6.64 -28.92 21.22
N VAL A 615 -5.61 -28.15 21.60
CA VAL A 615 -4.21 -28.59 21.55
C VAL A 615 -3.49 -28.13 22.80
N ARG A 616 -2.75 -29.03 23.47
CA ARG A 616 -1.94 -28.71 24.65
C ARG A 616 -0.62 -29.47 24.64
N PHE A 617 0.43 -28.81 25.10
CA PHE A 617 1.75 -29.40 25.35
C PHE A 617 2.09 -29.29 26.84
N ASP A 618 2.48 -30.41 27.46
CA ASP A 618 3.04 -30.43 28.80
C ASP A 618 4.51 -29.94 28.79
N LEU A 619 4.77 -28.84 29.49
CA LEU A 619 6.09 -28.21 29.57
C LEU A 619 6.92 -28.71 30.77
N THR A 620 6.38 -29.61 31.58
CA THR A 620 7.03 -30.09 32.80
C THR A 620 8.40 -30.69 32.49
N ASN A 621 9.45 -30.13 33.11
CA ASN A 621 10.86 -30.51 32.95
C ASN A 621 11.40 -30.40 31.51
N GLN A 622 10.74 -29.65 30.62
CA GLN A 622 11.21 -29.47 29.24
C GLN A 622 12.18 -28.30 29.07
N LEU A 623 12.17 -27.36 30.03
CA LEU A 623 12.96 -26.13 29.98
C LEU A 623 13.64 -25.88 31.35
N PRO A 624 14.75 -25.11 31.38
CA PRO A 624 15.30 -24.62 32.64
C PRO A 624 14.27 -23.82 33.43
N GLN A 625 14.33 -23.93 34.77
CA GLN A 625 13.54 -23.07 35.65
C GLN A 625 13.94 -21.60 35.40
N ASP A 626 12.96 -20.72 35.22
CA ASP A 626 13.13 -19.29 34.90
C ASP A 626 13.73 -18.99 33.51
N ALA A 627 13.56 -19.90 32.53
CA ALA A 627 13.97 -19.68 31.15
C ALA A 627 13.35 -18.40 30.57
N TRP A 628 14.18 -17.49 30.05
CA TRP A 628 13.72 -16.28 29.39
C TRP A 628 13.46 -16.54 27.91
N LEU A 629 12.19 -16.52 27.51
CA LEU A 629 11.79 -16.84 26.15
C LEU A 629 12.16 -15.71 25.19
N ARG A 630 12.70 -16.13 24.05
CA ARG A 630 12.86 -15.29 22.85
C ARG A 630 11.67 -15.47 21.93
N GLY A 631 11.15 -16.68 21.81
CA GLY A 631 9.99 -16.98 20.99
C GLY A 631 9.42 -18.36 21.28
N ALA A 632 8.14 -18.56 21.02
CA ALA A 632 7.52 -19.86 21.00
C ALA A 632 6.49 -19.94 19.87
N VAL A 633 6.53 -21.01 19.09
CA VAL A 633 5.65 -21.23 17.94
C VAL A 633 4.95 -22.57 18.08
N LEU A 634 3.62 -22.55 18.06
CA LEU A 634 2.81 -23.75 17.90
C LEU A 634 2.52 -23.96 16.41
N SER A 635 3.11 -25.01 15.82
CA SER A 635 2.91 -25.34 14.41
C SER A 635 2.01 -26.56 14.23
N LEU A 636 1.04 -26.45 13.33
CA LEU A 636 0.16 -27.51 12.87
C LEU A 636 0.39 -27.77 11.38
N TYR A 637 0.45 -29.05 10.99
CA TYR A 637 0.56 -29.40 9.57
C TYR A 637 -0.83 -29.44 8.94
N GLY A 638 -1.11 -28.52 8.02
CA GLY A 638 -2.34 -28.50 7.25
C GLY A 638 -2.34 -29.64 6.23
N ASP A 639 -3.39 -30.45 6.25
CA ASP A 639 -3.51 -31.64 5.41
C ASP A 639 -4.36 -31.34 4.17
N THR A 640 -5.65 -31.08 4.37
CA THR A 640 -6.61 -30.73 3.30
C THR A 640 -7.49 -29.57 3.71
N GLY A 641 -7.95 -28.83 2.71
CA GLY A 641 -8.97 -27.79 2.82
C GLY A 641 -9.99 -27.92 1.69
N PRO A 642 -10.82 -26.89 1.49
CA PRO A 642 -11.85 -26.90 0.46
C PRO A 642 -11.24 -26.77 -0.93
N ASN A 643 -11.86 -27.41 -1.92
CA ASN A 643 -11.46 -27.27 -3.32
C ASN A 643 -11.73 -25.82 -3.77
N GLN A 644 -10.99 -25.33 -4.78
CA GLN A 644 -11.12 -23.97 -5.38
C GLN A 644 -10.41 -22.82 -4.65
N GLU A 645 -9.17 -23.03 -4.18
CA GLU A 645 -8.32 -21.97 -3.58
C GLU A 645 -9.05 -21.11 -2.56
N ARG A 646 -9.25 -21.68 -1.38
CA ARG A 646 -9.97 -21.01 -0.30
C ARG A 646 -9.03 -20.60 0.81
N THR A 647 -9.39 -19.53 1.51
CA THR A 647 -8.68 -19.07 2.69
C THR A 647 -9.61 -19.05 3.88
N LEU A 648 -9.17 -19.62 5.00
CA LEU A 648 -9.86 -19.53 6.27
C LEU A 648 -8.98 -18.80 7.28
N MET A 649 -9.51 -17.76 7.89
CA MET A 649 -8.84 -17.12 9.03
C MET A 649 -9.04 -17.99 10.27
N ILE A 650 -7.94 -18.30 10.96
CA ILE A 650 -7.92 -19.15 12.15
C ILE A 650 -7.36 -18.35 13.31
N ASP A 651 -8.15 -18.30 14.38
CA ASP A 651 -7.78 -17.71 15.66
C ASP A 651 -7.31 -18.78 16.62
N MET A 652 -6.20 -18.49 17.31
CA MET A 652 -5.70 -19.32 18.39
C MET A 652 -5.92 -18.62 19.72
N HIS A 653 -6.89 -19.09 20.51
CA HIS A 653 -7.20 -18.53 21.83
C HIS A 653 -6.69 -19.43 22.95
N ARG A 654 -6.20 -18.82 24.02
CA ARG A 654 -5.92 -19.54 25.27
C ARG A 654 -7.19 -20.14 25.85
N VAL A 655 -7.13 -21.41 26.25
CA VAL A 655 -8.20 -22.07 27.01
C VAL A 655 -8.10 -21.66 28.48
N MET A 656 -9.21 -21.24 29.08
CA MET A 656 -9.25 -20.66 30.43
C MET A 656 -9.59 -21.67 31.53
N ARG A 657 -9.82 -22.93 31.16
CA ARG A 657 -10.25 -24.00 32.08
C ARG A 657 -9.73 -25.39 31.68
N PRO A 658 -9.62 -26.33 32.62
CA PRO A 658 -9.11 -27.67 32.32
C PRO A 658 -10.04 -28.47 31.40
N TRP A 659 -9.44 -29.33 30.57
CA TRP A 659 -10.11 -30.33 29.74
C TRP A 659 -9.25 -31.59 29.66
N LYS A 660 -9.85 -32.70 29.22
CA LYS A 660 -9.16 -33.98 28.99
C LYS A 660 -9.44 -34.47 27.58
N ALA A 661 -8.39 -34.84 26.86
CA ALA A 661 -8.51 -35.21 25.45
C ALA A 661 -9.50 -36.36 25.23
N ASP A 662 -9.44 -37.42 26.02
CA ASP A 662 -10.28 -38.62 25.90
C ASP A 662 -11.72 -38.48 26.44
N GLU A 663 -12.04 -37.35 27.08
CA GLU A 663 -13.38 -37.08 27.62
C GLU A 663 -14.07 -35.87 26.95
N ALA A 664 -13.30 -34.96 26.34
CA ALA A 664 -13.81 -33.72 25.76
C ALA A 664 -14.72 -33.97 24.55
N THR A 665 -15.82 -33.23 24.49
CA THR A 665 -16.78 -33.21 23.38
C THR A 665 -17.28 -31.78 23.16
N TRP A 666 -18.17 -31.56 22.19
CA TRP A 666 -18.78 -30.24 21.98
C TRP A 666 -19.51 -29.72 23.22
N ASN A 667 -20.18 -30.60 23.98
CA ASN A 667 -20.96 -30.20 25.15
C ASN A 667 -20.11 -30.07 26.43
N ARG A 668 -18.97 -30.77 26.53
CA ARG A 668 -18.22 -30.88 27.78
C ARG A 668 -16.70 -30.85 27.62
N PRO A 669 -15.96 -30.17 28.51
CA PRO A 669 -14.49 -30.26 28.57
C PRO A 669 -13.99 -31.59 29.13
N GLN A 670 -14.76 -32.21 30.02
CA GLN A 670 -14.47 -33.47 30.69
C GLN A 670 -15.75 -34.06 31.30
N ALA A 671 -15.71 -35.31 31.76
CA ALA A 671 -16.88 -35.99 32.31
C ALA A 671 -17.45 -35.26 33.54
N GLY A 672 -18.76 -34.97 33.50
CA GLY A 672 -19.49 -34.34 34.60
C GLY A 672 -19.51 -32.81 34.61
N GLU A 673 -18.83 -32.16 33.67
CA GLU A 673 -18.80 -30.69 33.53
C GLU A 673 -19.27 -30.27 32.13
N ALA A 674 -19.89 -29.10 32.01
CA ALA A 674 -20.26 -28.52 30.71
C ALA A 674 -19.36 -27.31 30.39
N TRP A 675 -19.14 -27.07 29.10
CA TRP A 675 -18.62 -25.77 28.64
C TRP A 675 -19.63 -24.67 29.02
N ALA A 676 -19.15 -23.45 29.26
CA ALA A 676 -20.03 -22.31 29.49
C ALA A 676 -20.87 -22.02 28.23
N THR A 677 -20.24 -22.10 27.06
CA THR A 677 -20.93 -22.17 25.77
C THR A 677 -20.43 -23.40 24.98
N PRO A 678 -21.33 -24.26 24.46
CA PRO A 678 -20.92 -25.45 23.70
C PRO A 678 -19.89 -25.14 22.61
N GLY A 679 -18.92 -26.04 22.44
CA GLY A 679 -17.82 -25.90 21.50
C GLY A 679 -16.60 -25.15 22.05
N ALA A 680 -16.49 -24.99 23.37
CA ALA A 680 -15.49 -24.12 24.01
C ALA A 680 -15.57 -22.67 23.49
N ASN A 681 -16.80 -22.17 23.32
CA ASN A 681 -17.06 -20.87 22.70
C ASN A 681 -17.31 -19.74 23.71
N GLY A 682 -17.37 -20.03 25.02
CA GLY A 682 -17.67 -19.03 26.04
C GLY A 682 -16.49 -18.08 26.26
N MET A 683 -16.67 -16.80 25.96
CA MET A 683 -15.69 -15.75 26.26
C MET A 683 -16.19 -14.90 27.44
N PRO A 684 -15.42 -14.74 28.54
CA PRO A 684 -14.08 -15.29 28.81
C PRO A 684 -14.06 -16.67 29.51
N ASP A 685 -15.23 -17.27 29.77
CA ASP A 685 -15.36 -18.40 30.71
C ASP A 685 -14.67 -19.71 30.26
N ASP A 686 -14.68 -19.99 28.96
CA ASP A 686 -14.03 -21.17 28.37
C ASP A 686 -12.70 -20.80 27.69
N ILE A 687 -12.63 -19.65 27.02
CA ILE A 687 -11.48 -19.19 26.23
C ILE A 687 -11.24 -17.68 26.42
N ALA A 688 -10.01 -17.21 26.23
CA ALA A 688 -9.68 -15.79 26.30
C ALA A 688 -10.41 -14.99 25.20
N PRO A 689 -10.88 -13.75 25.47
CA PRO A 689 -11.54 -12.94 24.46
C PRO A 689 -10.66 -12.61 23.25
N ASP A 690 -9.41 -12.22 23.52
CA ASP A 690 -8.45 -11.89 22.47
C ASP A 690 -7.69 -13.16 22.05
N PRO A 691 -7.45 -13.37 20.74
CA PRO A 691 -6.58 -14.43 20.27
C PRO A 691 -5.12 -14.11 20.62
N GLU A 692 -4.33 -15.16 20.87
CA GLU A 692 -2.88 -15.04 21.05
C GLU A 692 -2.20 -14.72 19.72
N ASP A 693 -2.72 -15.30 18.63
CA ASP A 693 -2.32 -15.01 17.25
C ASP A 693 -3.43 -15.44 16.27
N THR A 694 -3.47 -14.80 15.11
CA THR A 694 -4.46 -15.04 14.05
C THR A 694 -3.75 -15.22 12.72
N ARG A 695 -4.20 -16.18 11.91
CA ARG A 695 -3.56 -16.50 10.63
C ARG A 695 -4.51 -16.98 9.55
N PHE A 696 -4.22 -16.63 8.29
CA PHE A 696 -4.88 -17.23 7.14
C PHE A 696 -4.28 -18.61 6.81
N VAL A 697 -5.16 -19.60 6.70
CA VAL A 697 -4.83 -20.92 6.16
C VAL A 697 -5.46 -21.03 4.78
N ARG A 698 -4.67 -21.50 3.82
CA ARG A 698 -5.01 -21.56 2.40
C ARG A 698 -4.97 -22.98 1.86
N SER A 699 -5.92 -23.32 1.00
CA SER A 699 -5.88 -24.51 0.14
C SER A 699 -5.53 -24.14 -1.29
N SER A 700 -4.99 -25.09 -2.05
CA SER A 700 -4.84 -24.99 -3.51
C SER A 700 -6.16 -25.29 -4.22
N ALA A 701 -6.19 -25.11 -5.54
CA ALA A 701 -7.39 -25.34 -6.36
C ALA A 701 -7.95 -26.77 -6.22
N ASP A 702 -7.09 -27.76 -5.99
CA ASP A 702 -7.45 -29.17 -5.77
C ASP A 702 -7.70 -29.52 -4.28
N GLY A 703 -7.76 -28.52 -3.40
CA GLY A 703 -8.05 -28.70 -1.96
C GLY A 703 -6.86 -29.17 -1.13
N THR A 704 -5.66 -29.26 -1.72
CA THR A 704 -4.46 -29.61 -0.94
C THR A 704 -3.97 -28.43 -0.11
N VAL A 705 -3.42 -28.72 1.08
CA VAL A 705 -2.80 -27.70 1.93
C VAL A 705 -1.33 -28.04 2.11
N ASN A 706 -1.05 -29.25 2.61
CA ASN A 706 0.27 -29.88 2.65
C ASN A 706 1.45 -29.00 3.10
N ARG A 707 1.23 -28.12 4.08
CA ARG A 707 2.27 -27.25 4.63
C ARG A 707 2.08 -26.99 6.12
N TRP A 708 3.15 -26.55 6.76
CA TRP A 708 3.08 -26.09 8.15
C TRP A 708 2.45 -24.71 8.22
N TYR A 709 1.61 -24.52 9.22
CA TYR A 709 1.20 -23.21 9.70
C TYR A 709 1.57 -23.15 11.16
N GLY A 710 2.18 -22.06 11.61
CA GLY A 710 2.32 -21.81 13.03
C GLY A 710 1.85 -20.43 13.45
N TRP A 711 1.57 -20.39 14.75
CA TRP A 711 1.07 -19.28 15.52
C TRP A 711 2.09 -18.94 16.59
N ASP A 712 2.35 -17.65 16.76
CA ASP A 712 3.17 -17.16 17.85
C ASP A 712 2.40 -17.31 19.17
N VAL A 713 2.95 -18.09 20.09
CA VAL A 713 2.40 -18.35 21.42
C VAL A 713 3.41 -17.99 22.50
N THR A 714 4.33 -17.06 22.21
CA THR A 714 5.43 -16.67 23.11
C THR A 714 4.93 -16.19 24.47
N ASP A 715 3.94 -15.29 24.49
CA ASP A 715 3.38 -14.75 25.72
C ASP A 715 2.60 -15.79 26.51
N LEU A 716 1.88 -16.67 25.80
CA LEU A 716 1.16 -17.79 26.37
C LEU A 716 2.11 -18.80 27.06
N VAL A 717 3.17 -19.21 26.37
CA VAL A 717 4.18 -20.15 26.92
C VAL A 717 4.93 -19.49 28.09
N SER A 718 5.24 -18.19 28.00
CA SER A 718 5.81 -17.43 29.13
C SER A 718 4.90 -17.48 30.35
N THR A 719 3.59 -17.32 30.15
CA THR A 719 2.58 -17.45 31.22
C THR A 719 2.56 -18.85 31.82
N TRP A 720 2.62 -19.89 30.99
CA TRP A 720 2.65 -21.28 31.47
C TRP A 720 3.93 -21.65 32.22
N LEU A 721 5.08 -21.04 31.88
CA LEU A 721 6.30 -21.25 32.65
C LEU A 721 6.25 -20.57 34.01
N ALA A 722 5.63 -19.39 34.09
CA ALA A 722 5.40 -18.69 35.35
C ALA A 722 4.32 -19.37 36.21
N THR A 723 3.33 -20.02 35.60
CA THR A 723 2.20 -20.67 36.27
C THR A 723 1.81 -21.97 35.55
N PRO A 724 2.56 -23.08 35.76
CA PRO A 724 2.36 -24.35 35.03
C PRO A 724 0.95 -24.94 35.16
N GLU A 725 0.29 -24.73 36.29
CA GLU A 725 -1.08 -25.19 36.55
C GLU A 725 -2.15 -24.48 35.72
N ALA A 726 -1.82 -23.35 35.10
CA ALA A 726 -2.68 -22.61 34.18
C ALA A 726 -2.55 -23.08 32.72
N ASN A 727 -1.71 -24.10 32.45
CA ASN A 727 -1.55 -24.65 31.12
C ASN A 727 -2.72 -25.57 30.74
N TYR A 728 -3.74 -24.97 30.15
CA TYR A 728 -4.87 -25.67 29.53
C TYR A 728 -4.77 -25.73 28.01
N GLY A 729 -3.66 -25.28 27.41
CA GLY A 729 -3.49 -25.27 25.97
C GLY A 729 -4.31 -24.18 25.27
N VAL A 730 -4.57 -24.42 23.99
CA VAL A 730 -5.25 -23.49 23.08
C VAL A 730 -6.46 -24.14 22.43
N VAL A 731 -7.44 -23.32 22.08
CA VAL A 731 -8.44 -23.66 21.07
C VAL A 731 -7.98 -23.07 19.73
N VAL A 732 -8.09 -23.88 18.69
CA VAL A 732 -7.87 -23.51 17.30
C VAL A 732 -9.23 -23.50 16.64
N ARG A 733 -9.69 -22.31 16.26
CA ARG A 733 -11.04 -22.13 15.75
C ARG A 733 -11.01 -21.29 14.48
N ALA A 734 -12.00 -21.50 13.63
CA ALA A 734 -12.28 -20.58 12.55
C ALA A 734 -12.66 -19.24 13.19
N SER A 735 -12.08 -18.16 12.69
CA SER A 735 -12.62 -16.83 12.97
C SER A 735 -14.06 -16.81 12.43
N PRO A 736 -15.03 -16.19 13.13
CA PRO A 736 -16.37 -16.03 12.59
C PRO A 736 -16.29 -15.42 11.20
N PRO A 737 -17.02 -15.90 10.19
CA PRO A 737 -16.90 -15.35 8.86
C PRO A 737 -17.33 -13.89 8.74
N GLN A 738 -16.97 -13.32 7.61
CA GLN A 738 -17.17 -11.92 7.25
C GLN A 738 -18.65 -11.60 6.98
N ASP A 739 -19.41 -12.61 6.52
CA ASP A 739 -20.81 -12.52 6.08
C ASP A 739 -21.66 -13.68 6.61
N GLU A 740 -22.98 -13.49 6.74
CA GLU A 740 -23.93 -14.60 7.01
C GLU A 740 -23.96 -15.64 5.86
N TYR A 741 -23.48 -15.26 4.67
CA TYR A 741 -23.42 -16.08 3.46
C TYR A 741 -22.05 -16.68 3.17
N ASP A 742 -21.08 -16.47 4.05
CA ASP A 742 -19.72 -16.94 3.84
C ASP A 742 -19.68 -18.47 3.75
N GLU A 743 -18.83 -18.95 2.86
CA GLU A 743 -18.83 -20.34 2.41
C GLU A 743 -18.48 -21.31 3.54
N ARG A 744 -18.93 -22.56 3.43
CA ARG A 744 -18.82 -23.55 4.50
C ARG A 744 -17.43 -24.19 4.51
N GLU A 745 -16.45 -23.46 5.01
CA GLU A 745 -15.04 -23.87 4.92
C GLU A 745 -14.63 -24.81 6.05
N GLU A 746 -13.99 -25.93 5.69
CA GLU A 746 -13.34 -26.85 6.63
C GLU A 746 -11.88 -27.01 6.26
N PHE A 747 -11.01 -26.78 7.24
CA PHE A 747 -9.59 -27.13 7.16
C PHE A 747 -9.27 -28.23 8.15
N THR A 748 -8.37 -29.12 7.75
CA THR A 748 -7.90 -30.22 8.58
C THR A 748 -6.41 -30.13 8.82
N PHE A 749 -6.01 -30.47 10.04
CA PHE A 749 -4.62 -30.54 10.46
C PHE A 749 -4.31 -31.95 10.95
N ILE A 750 -3.05 -32.37 10.88
CA ILE A 750 -2.63 -33.65 11.44
C ILE A 750 -2.64 -33.56 12.97
N SER A 751 -3.22 -34.57 13.65
CA SER A 751 -3.24 -34.65 15.12
C SER A 751 -2.01 -35.38 15.68
N SER A 752 -1.87 -35.38 17.00
CA SER A 752 -0.83 -36.10 17.74
C SER A 752 -0.89 -37.63 17.57
N ASP A 753 -2.01 -38.17 17.10
CA ASP A 753 -2.19 -39.59 16.72
C ASP A 753 -1.97 -39.85 15.22
N GLY A 754 -1.74 -38.80 14.43
CA GLY A 754 -1.48 -38.87 12.99
C GLY A 754 -0.05 -39.28 12.62
N TYR A 755 0.32 -39.04 11.36
CA TYR A 755 1.65 -39.39 10.83
C TYR A 755 2.75 -38.62 11.57
N TRP A 756 3.66 -39.34 12.21
CA TRP A 756 4.53 -38.82 13.27
C TRP A 756 5.39 -37.60 12.90
N VAL A 757 5.88 -37.52 11.67
CA VAL A 757 6.69 -36.38 11.19
C VAL A 757 5.86 -35.09 11.07
N LYS A 758 4.55 -35.20 10.86
CA LYS A 758 3.62 -34.09 10.61
C LYS A 758 2.77 -33.73 11.85
N ARG A 759 3.00 -34.36 13.00
CA ARG A 759 2.23 -34.11 14.23
C ARG A 759 2.45 -32.68 14.72
N PRO A 760 1.50 -32.10 15.47
CA PRO A 760 1.67 -30.78 16.08
C PRO A 760 3.01 -30.67 16.80
N LYS A 761 3.68 -29.53 16.67
CA LYS A 761 4.95 -29.25 17.36
C LYS A 761 4.90 -27.89 18.05
N LEU A 762 5.50 -27.80 19.22
CA LEU A 762 5.75 -26.55 19.92
C LEU A 762 7.26 -26.31 19.94
N THR A 763 7.71 -25.29 19.22
CA THR A 763 9.12 -24.90 19.20
C THR A 763 9.33 -23.71 20.12
N ILE A 764 10.25 -23.82 21.07
CA ILE A 764 10.51 -22.81 22.09
C ILE A 764 11.98 -22.39 21.99
N ILE A 765 12.21 -21.10 21.88
CA ILE A 765 13.52 -20.47 21.83
C ILE A 765 13.70 -19.67 23.11
N TYR A 766 14.80 -19.90 23.83
CA TYR A 766 15.10 -19.20 25.08
C TYR A 766 16.57 -18.81 25.17
N ALA A 767 16.84 -17.73 25.91
CA ALA A 767 18.19 -17.25 26.15
C ALA A 767 18.93 -18.16 27.15
N LEU A 768 20.22 -18.41 26.91
CA LEU A 768 21.08 -19.17 27.84
C LEU A 768 21.64 -18.31 28.98
N VAL A 769 21.46 -16.99 28.91
CA VAL A 769 21.82 -16.03 29.95
C VAL A 769 20.65 -15.10 30.19
N THR A 770 20.25 -14.94 31.46
CA THR A 770 19.24 -13.95 31.85
C THR A 770 19.91 -12.57 31.86
N PRO A 771 19.33 -11.53 31.22
CA PRO A 771 19.86 -10.19 31.31
C PRO A 771 19.88 -9.76 32.78
N THR A 772 21.06 -9.49 33.32
CA THR A 772 21.18 -8.95 34.68
C THR A 772 20.62 -7.53 34.62
N PRO A 773 19.68 -7.14 35.51
CA PRO A 773 19.16 -5.78 35.51
C PRO A 773 20.33 -4.80 35.66
N THR A 774 20.49 -3.89 34.70
CA THR A 774 21.51 -2.85 34.73
C THR A 774 21.37 -2.06 36.03
N PRO A 775 22.38 -2.01 36.90
CA PRO A 775 22.27 -1.26 38.15
C PRO A 775 22.05 0.23 37.84
N THR A 776 20.99 0.80 38.40
CA THR A 776 20.71 2.23 38.36
C THR A 776 21.96 3.00 38.81
N PRO A 777 22.49 3.94 38.00
CA PRO A 777 23.68 4.68 38.37
C PRO A 777 23.40 5.52 39.63
N THR A 778 24.03 5.13 40.74
CA THR A 778 24.15 5.99 41.92
C THR A 778 25.20 7.06 41.61
N PRO A 779 24.90 8.37 41.75
CA PRO A 779 25.88 9.41 41.47
C PRO A 779 27.04 9.28 42.46
N THR A 780 28.22 8.87 41.98
CA THR A 780 29.43 8.77 42.78
C THR A 780 30.44 9.84 42.37
N ALA A 781 31.04 10.44 43.39
CA ALA A 781 31.95 11.57 43.32
C ALA A 781 33.28 11.28 42.59
N THR A 782 33.85 12.38 42.11
CA THR A 782 35.10 12.63 41.40
C THR A 782 36.29 11.69 41.69
N PRO A 783 37.05 11.25 40.65
CA PRO A 783 38.18 10.34 40.80
C PRO A 783 39.49 11.01 41.25
N THR A 784 40.35 10.22 41.91
CA THR A 784 41.77 10.51 42.25
C THR A 784 42.69 9.74 41.28
N PRO A 785 43.82 10.31 40.81
CA PRO A 785 44.65 9.68 39.77
C PRO A 785 45.49 8.50 40.27
N THR A 786 45.64 7.49 39.42
CA THR A 786 46.48 6.27 39.58
C THR A 786 47.50 6.20 38.42
N PRO A 787 48.73 5.66 38.61
CA PRO A 787 49.87 5.95 37.74
C PRO A 787 49.94 5.15 36.42
N SER A 788 50.85 5.63 35.58
CA SER A 788 51.17 5.31 34.19
C SER A 788 51.30 3.80 33.84
N PRO A 789 50.84 3.39 32.63
CA PRO A 789 50.92 2.01 32.14
C PRO A 789 52.30 1.62 31.57
N THR A 790 52.60 0.33 31.69
CA THR A 790 53.68 -0.44 31.05
C THR A 790 53.38 -0.64 29.55
N PRO A 791 54.37 -0.64 28.63
CA PRO A 791 54.11 -0.81 27.20
C PRO A 791 53.62 -2.23 26.85
N THR A 792 52.44 -2.31 26.24
CA THR A 792 51.86 -3.52 25.63
C THR A 792 52.51 -3.75 24.25
N PRO A 793 52.89 -4.99 23.88
CA PRO A 793 53.44 -5.29 22.56
C PRO A 793 52.43 -4.95 21.45
N THR A 794 52.88 -4.21 20.43
CA THR A 794 52.09 -3.86 19.25
C THR A 794 51.74 -5.13 18.47
N PRO A 795 50.45 -5.40 18.18
CA PRO A 795 50.07 -6.54 17.37
C PRO A 795 50.66 -6.42 15.94
N PRO A 796 51.02 -7.55 15.30
CA PRO A 796 51.59 -7.54 13.95
C PRO A 796 50.60 -6.91 12.95
N ALA A 797 51.09 -6.24 11.92
CA ALA A 797 50.23 -5.65 10.89
C ALA A 797 49.64 -6.73 9.96
N GLY A 798 48.49 -6.46 9.35
CA GLY A 798 47.83 -7.29 8.34
C GLY A 798 48.04 -6.77 6.92
N GLU A 799 47.46 -7.45 5.93
CA GLU A 799 47.47 -7.10 4.51
C GLU A 799 46.03 -7.07 4.00
N VAL A 800 45.71 -6.11 3.12
CA VAL A 800 44.41 -6.02 2.44
C VAL A 800 44.65 -5.99 0.94
N ARG A 801 44.05 -6.88 0.16
CA ARG A 801 44.21 -6.93 -1.30
C ARG A 801 42.94 -7.34 -2.02
N GLY A 802 42.94 -7.28 -3.34
CA GLY A 802 41.86 -7.79 -4.17
C GLY A 802 41.92 -7.26 -5.59
N TYR A 803 40.87 -7.52 -6.37
CA TYR A 803 40.81 -7.20 -7.79
C TYR A 803 39.62 -6.30 -8.13
N THR A 804 39.83 -5.33 -9.02
CA THR A 804 38.74 -4.72 -9.79
C THR A 804 38.61 -5.47 -11.11
N PHE A 805 37.42 -5.93 -11.50
CA PHE A 805 37.24 -6.74 -12.72
C PHE A 805 35.93 -6.40 -13.47
N GLU A 806 35.92 -6.69 -14.77
CA GLU A 806 34.73 -6.59 -15.61
C GLU A 806 33.90 -7.86 -15.46
N ASP A 807 32.80 -7.74 -14.72
CA ASP A 807 31.81 -8.76 -14.48
C ASP A 807 30.89 -8.90 -15.70
N LEU A 808 31.07 -10.00 -16.43
CA LEU A 808 30.43 -10.21 -17.72
C LEU A 808 29.03 -10.81 -17.59
N ASN A 809 28.74 -11.50 -16.49
CA ASN A 809 27.45 -12.17 -16.24
C ASN A 809 26.63 -11.52 -15.10
N ARG A 810 27.21 -10.53 -14.41
CA ARG A 810 26.62 -9.67 -13.37
C ARG A 810 26.30 -10.39 -12.07
N ASP A 811 27.06 -11.42 -11.72
CA ASP A 811 26.85 -12.16 -10.47
C ASP A 811 27.73 -11.68 -9.30
N GLY A 812 28.64 -10.73 -9.55
CA GLY A 812 29.49 -10.09 -8.55
C GLY A 812 30.69 -10.94 -8.10
N VAL A 813 30.92 -12.12 -8.69
CA VAL A 813 31.98 -13.05 -8.30
C VAL A 813 32.98 -13.23 -9.43
N ARG A 814 34.26 -12.93 -9.19
CA ARG A 814 35.30 -13.01 -10.23
C ARG A 814 35.52 -14.44 -10.73
N GLN A 815 35.39 -14.65 -12.03
CA GLN A 815 35.48 -15.97 -12.67
C GLN A 815 36.49 -16.03 -13.83
N GLU A 816 36.76 -17.25 -14.30
CA GLU A 816 37.64 -17.47 -15.45
C GLU A 816 37.03 -16.88 -16.72
N GLY A 817 37.75 -15.95 -17.36
CA GLY A 817 37.31 -15.22 -18.54
C GLY A 817 36.92 -13.76 -18.29
N GLU A 818 36.84 -13.34 -17.02
CA GLU A 818 36.54 -11.96 -16.63
C GLU A 818 37.82 -11.12 -16.51
N PRO A 819 38.01 -10.09 -17.35
CA PRO A 819 39.25 -9.33 -17.36
C PRO A 819 39.31 -8.37 -16.17
N GLY A 820 40.51 -8.24 -15.58
CA GLY A 820 40.79 -7.21 -14.58
C GLY A 820 40.72 -5.79 -15.18
N ILE A 821 40.29 -4.82 -14.40
CA ILE A 821 40.21 -3.41 -14.79
C ILE A 821 41.40 -2.66 -14.18
N PRO A 822 42.37 -2.18 -14.98
CA PRO A 822 43.52 -1.44 -14.48
C PRO A 822 43.17 0.02 -14.18
N ASN A 823 44.04 0.68 -13.41
CA ASN A 823 44.00 2.12 -13.12
C ASN A 823 42.79 2.60 -12.30
N VAL A 824 42.20 1.74 -11.48
CA VAL A 824 41.13 2.10 -10.54
C VAL A 824 41.75 2.51 -9.21
N PRO A 825 41.60 3.75 -8.75
CA PRO A 825 41.97 4.14 -7.39
C PRO A 825 41.14 3.38 -6.35
N VAL A 826 41.82 2.79 -5.37
CA VAL A 826 41.21 2.15 -4.21
C VAL A 826 41.79 2.81 -2.97
N ALA A 827 40.93 3.33 -2.11
CA ALA A 827 41.28 4.00 -0.87
C ALA A 827 40.96 3.12 0.34
N LEU A 828 41.90 3.01 1.27
CA LEU A 828 41.68 2.45 2.60
C LEU A 828 41.42 3.61 3.57
N LYS A 829 40.25 3.63 4.21
CA LYS A 829 39.82 4.71 5.11
C LYS A 829 39.60 4.21 6.52
N GLN A 830 39.78 5.06 7.51
CA GLN A 830 39.40 4.80 8.91
C GLN A 830 38.50 5.94 9.38
N GLY A 831 37.21 5.66 9.51
CA GLY A 831 36.19 6.71 9.62
C GLY A 831 36.14 7.57 8.35
N ALA A 832 36.15 8.90 8.51
CA ALA A 832 36.16 9.82 7.37
C ALA A 832 37.57 10.07 6.78
N ALA A 833 38.63 9.61 7.45
CA ALA A 833 40.02 9.86 7.03
C ALA A 833 40.51 8.79 6.06
N VAL A 834 41.14 9.20 4.95
CA VAL A 834 41.87 8.30 4.05
C VAL A 834 43.21 7.95 4.69
N VAL A 835 43.43 6.67 4.98
CA VAL A 835 44.64 6.13 5.58
C VAL A 835 45.69 5.87 4.50
N ASP A 836 45.27 5.28 3.39
CA ASP A 836 46.14 5.03 2.23
C ASP A 836 45.31 4.95 0.94
N THR A 837 45.95 5.06 -0.23
CA THR A 837 45.33 4.88 -1.55
C THR A 837 46.30 4.22 -2.51
N VAL A 838 45.83 3.18 -3.19
CA VAL A 838 46.57 2.47 -4.24
C VAL A 838 45.78 2.48 -5.54
N VAL A 839 46.43 2.15 -6.65
CA VAL A 839 45.80 2.10 -7.98
C VAL A 839 45.98 0.70 -8.54
N THR A 840 44.92 0.12 -9.09
CA THR A 840 44.94 -1.26 -9.59
C THR A 840 45.89 -1.44 -10.77
N ASN A 841 46.61 -2.56 -10.80
CA ASN A 841 47.59 -2.88 -11.85
C ASN A 841 46.94 -3.44 -13.13
N GLY A 842 47.75 -3.88 -14.10
CA GLY A 842 47.28 -4.42 -15.39
C GLY A 842 46.27 -5.57 -15.31
N ASP A 843 46.28 -6.34 -14.21
CA ASP A 843 45.37 -7.46 -13.96
C ASP A 843 44.23 -7.09 -13.01
N GLY A 844 44.09 -5.81 -12.67
CA GLY A 844 43.08 -5.29 -11.74
C GLY A 844 43.45 -5.42 -10.26
N LEU A 845 44.65 -5.90 -9.90
CA LEU A 845 45.05 -6.12 -8.50
C LEU A 845 45.36 -4.80 -7.78
N PHE A 846 44.80 -4.63 -6.59
CA PHE A 846 45.21 -3.64 -5.58
C PHE A 846 45.69 -4.34 -4.30
N GLN A 847 46.60 -3.70 -3.56
CA GLN A 847 47.16 -4.26 -2.33
C GLN A 847 47.65 -3.14 -1.39
N PHE A 848 47.26 -3.23 -0.12
CA PHE A 848 47.76 -2.46 1.02
C PHE A 848 48.53 -3.41 1.95
N ALA A 849 49.84 -3.19 2.06
CA ALA A 849 50.69 -3.93 3.00
C ALA A 849 50.74 -3.22 4.37
N ASP A 850 51.08 -3.97 5.41
CA ASP A 850 51.35 -3.44 6.76
C ASP A 850 50.20 -2.60 7.38
N VAL A 851 48.96 -3.03 7.16
CA VAL A 851 47.76 -2.38 7.71
C VAL A 851 47.61 -2.72 9.20
N ALA A 852 47.68 -1.72 10.07
CA ALA A 852 47.50 -1.92 11.50
C ALA A 852 46.12 -2.52 11.82
N PRO A 853 45.97 -3.40 12.83
CA PRO A 853 44.68 -3.98 13.15
C PRO A 853 43.62 -2.92 13.50
N GLY A 854 42.42 -3.06 12.95
CA GLY A 854 41.35 -2.09 13.14
C GLY A 854 40.26 -2.19 12.06
N ALA A 855 39.20 -1.42 12.25
CA ALA A 855 38.15 -1.27 11.25
C ALA A 855 38.56 -0.22 10.20
N TYR A 856 38.43 -0.61 8.94
CA TYR A 856 38.69 0.23 7.78
C TYR A 856 37.52 0.18 6.81
N THR A 857 37.52 1.09 5.83
CA THR A 857 36.65 1.05 4.67
C THR A 857 37.53 0.98 3.43
N LEU A 858 37.34 -0.06 2.60
CA LEU A 858 37.88 -0.07 1.24
C LEU A 858 36.88 0.64 0.33
N ALA A 859 37.34 1.63 -0.43
CA ALA A 859 36.53 2.35 -1.39
C ALA A 859 37.24 2.40 -2.75
N ALA A 860 36.69 1.73 -3.75
CA ALA A 860 37.16 1.81 -5.12
C ALA A 860 36.37 2.86 -5.91
N ASP A 861 37.05 3.63 -6.75
CA ASP A 861 36.35 4.52 -7.68
C ASP A 861 35.62 3.71 -8.76
N THR A 862 34.60 4.30 -9.39
CA THR A 862 33.95 3.68 -10.55
C THR A 862 34.69 4.13 -11.81
N PRO A 863 35.32 3.22 -12.58
CA PRO A 863 36.01 3.59 -13.81
C PRO A 863 35.03 4.10 -14.89
N ASP A 864 35.48 5.03 -15.72
CA ASP A 864 34.65 5.60 -16.79
C ASP A 864 34.12 4.53 -17.75
N GLY A 865 32.81 4.58 -18.04
CA GLY A 865 32.13 3.63 -18.91
C GLY A 865 31.72 2.31 -18.25
N TYR A 866 31.95 2.17 -16.94
CA TYR A 866 31.54 1.04 -16.13
C TYR A 866 30.46 1.42 -15.11
N ARG A 867 29.66 0.45 -14.69
CA ARG A 867 28.77 0.52 -13.54
C ARG A 867 29.14 -0.55 -12.53
N PRO A 868 29.14 -0.26 -11.23
CA PRO A 868 29.48 -1.26 -10.23
C PRO A 868 28.39 -2.34 -10.13
N VAL A 869 28.82 -3.56 -9.83
CA VAL A 869 27.96 -4.65 -9.36
C VAL A 869 28.12 -4.68 -7.84
N GLY A 870 27.09 -4.22 -7.13
CA GLY A 870 27.15 -4.03 -5.67
C GLY A 870 27.80 -2.72 -5.24
N SER A 871 28.25 -2.65 -4.00
CA SER A 871 28.83 -1.44 -3.42
C SER A 871 30.29 -1.25 -3.82
N THR A 872 30.68 -0.03 -4.18
CA THR A 872 32.09 0.36 -4.38
C THR A 872 32.79 0.76 -3.08
N SER A 873 32.11 0.67 -1.94
CA SER A 873 32.64 0.97 -0.62
C SER A 873 32.19 -0.09 0.39
N ILE A 874 33.14 -0.76 1.05
CA ILE A 874 32.87 -1.85 1.99
C ILE A 874 33.66 -1.67 3.30
N GLY A 875 33.03 -1.95 4.44
CA GLY A 875 33.71 -2.00 5.73
C GLY A 875 34.47 -3.32 5.88
N VAL A 876 35.74 -3.24 6.28
CA VAL A 876 36.59 -4.41 6.52
C VAL A 876 37.27 -4.29 7.90
N SER A 877 37.38 -5.40 8.61
CA SER A 877 38.10 -5.45 9.89
C SER A 877 39.42 -6.19 9.68
N VAL A 878 40.54 -5.47 9.79
CA VAL A 878 41.87 -6.05 9.68
C VAL A 878 42.31 -6.54 11.05
N ILE A 879 42.65 -7.83 11.15
CA ILE A 879 43.25 -8.43 12.34
C ILE A 879 44.75 -8.63 12.08
N GLY A 880 45.57 -8.58 13.13
CA GLY A 880 47.03 -8.63 12.96
C GLY A 880 47.54 -9.93 12.35
N GLY A 881 48.37 -9.81 11.32
CA GLY A 881 48.91 -10.94 10.55
C GLY A 881 47.92 -11.58 9.56
N GLN A 882 46.70 -11.06 9.41
CA GLN A 882 45.71 -11.55 8.46
C GLN A 882 45.95 -10.96 7.06
N VAL A 883 45.71 -11.76 6.01
CA VAL A 883 45.50 -11.28 4.63
C VAL A 883 44.00 -11.25 4.38
N LEU A 884 43.44 -10.08 4.09
CA LEU A 884 42.03 -9.89 3.76
C LEU A 884 41.90 -9.64 2.25
N GLU A 885 41.06 -10.43 1.58
CA GLU A 885 40.81 -10.31 0.14
C GLU A 885 39.39 -9.78 -0.12
N TRP A 886 39.26 -8.75 -0.96
CA TRP A 886 37.96 -8.23 -1.39
C TRP A 886 38.01 -7.70 -2.83
N ASP A 887 37.10 -8.16 -3.68
CA ASP A 887 37.04 -7.76 -5.09
C ASP A 887 35.92 -6.75 -5.36
N PHE A 888 36.11 -5.89 -6.36
CA PHE A 888 35.12 -4.94 -6.85
C PHE A 888 34.74 -5.28 -8.30
N ALA A 889 33.48 -5.66 -8.48
CA ALA A 889 32.91 -6.05 -9.76
C ALA A 889 32.29 -4.86 -10.50
N TYR A 890 32.47 -4.77 -11.81
CA TYR A 890 31.87 -3.73 -12.65
C TYR A 890 31.41 -4.27 -14.01
N TYR A 891 30.33 -3.74 -14.58
CA TYR A 891 29.86 -4.12 -15.92
C TYR A 891 29.73 -2.91 -16.85
N ARG A 892 29.84 -3.13 -18.17
CA ARG A 892 29.56 -2.10 -19.18
C ARG A 892 28.09 -2.13 -19.61
N GLU A 893 27.44 -0.96 -19.65
CA GLU A 893 26.17 -0.84 -20.36
C GLU A 893 26.41 -0.89 -21.86
N ARG A 894 25.93 -1.95 -22.52
CA ARG A 894 25.78 -1.91 -23.98
C ARG A 894 24.63 -0.98 -24.31
N VAL A 895 24.94 0.23 -24.76
CA VAL A 895 23.98 1.07 -25.48
C VAL A 895 23.66 0.34 -26.78
N LEU A 896 22.57 -0.43 -26.78
CA LEU A 896 21.97 -0.94 -28.01
C LEU A 896 21.39 0.27 -28.77
N TYR A 897 22.22 0.90 -29.61
CA TYR A 897 21.74 1.64 -30.76
C TYR A 897 21.05 0.63 -31.67
N LEU A 898 19.74 0.45 -31.52
CA LEU A 898 18.90 -0.13 -32.57
C LEU A 898 18.64 0.98 -33.59
N PRO A 899 19.21 0.91 -34.81
CA PRO A 899 18.93 1.91 -35.82
C PRO A 899 17.48 1.74 -36.28
N MET A 900 16.70 2.83 -36.18
CA MET A 900 15.40 2.97 -36.84
C MET A 900 15.50 2.51 -38.31
N MET A 901 14.93 1.36 -38.63
CA MET A 901 14.61 1.03 -40.02
C MET A 901 13.19 1.47 -40.32
N TRP A 902 13.10 2.61 -41.00
CA TRP A 902 11.95 2.97 -41.82
C TRP A 902 11.69 1.88 -42.87
N ARG A 903 10.46 1.39 -42.97
CA ARG A 903 9.94 0.82 -44.23
C ARG A 903 8.48 1.25 -44.45
N ARG A 904 8.38 2.16 -45.41
CA ARG A 904 7.32 2.45 -46.40
C ARG A 904 5.87 2.09 -46.10
#